data_AF-A0A355XTZ8-F1
#
_entry.id   AF-A0A355XTZ8-F1
#
_cell.length_a   1.000
_cell.length_b   1.000
_cell.length_c   1.000
_cell.angle_alpha   90.00
_cell.angle_beta   90.00
_cell.angle_gamma   90.00
#
_symmetry.space_group_name_H-M   'P 1'
#
loop_
_entity.id
_entity.type
_entity.pdbx_description
1 polymer ?
#
loop_
_entity_poly.entity_id
_entity_poly.type
_entity_poly.pdbx_seq_one_letter_code
_entity_poly.pdbx_strand_id
1 'polypeptide(L)'
;MNLSSHPALAQEDNGLLGAVNNSSINGLDSLPGIDPSPAYRAGAFDKVSTPADENKVLCFYNVGTKKFLSIGGLWGTHASISPTPYALWLESDDENATAWYVHDKVEGSETGHHIGIQNGDLRMDQSLSTSLRSVSFEKAAGYTDQNKLYTIKIGNDGYLTTYPDNENKYCNYQKSLYATTDSRYANQVWKVITRVQYYTLSLANPANMEAVVDFSFLMQAPDFRVNDLNIAKWQITGDKADDAKKKILFGDNTMYCTYANSNQTGKSHFTNYSGGHQQAYGKYFYAYTKGAHGYTLYQDVEIHKSGWYLLRCNGFTTQTALDQSGMDRPAAYIFIARVKSDKSQPEYASSATLNLMDKAGANALVASDNGSGAGKAFFEGAYENQVQLCFDEAADGKEITADNPLKVRIGIYVETLSDEPADDDLTCVDNFKLLYAGPRRNPELILDEDNDHLLYLSRAKDSYKNSVLHLHRTLNPHKWNSLVLPVNLTWGQMKRTFGDDVKVAKLAALSNTTVQFVTVECKQDSDLMVKAFDPYIVYPPVVDTHSPAYTASHFYTREGDDNSHWLKADCSGETNVESDRFTLTIPANHYDITMVSFDRDAFIKHLEQEDGTGNSNWISTTRFSADGQVGRMECLGTMAKTFNGDGIIAGRDNLSGDYFFYKGDLIQVPHDKEYGLKAFRCWFELNGTHDIEQGKKMSFYLDGVSQGDATGIETPQGDQVFSARRHRRSGVYNLQGQRVSATASLQGLPGGIYIVNGKKIVIR
;
A
#
# COMPACT_ATOMS: atom_id res chain seq x y z
N MET A 1 -18.98 21.50 27.73
CA MET A 1 -18.97 20.26 26.93
C MET A 1 -17.64 19.60 27.21
N ASN A 2 -17.68 18.50 27.96
CA ASN A 2 -16.48 17.84 28.49
C ASN A 2 -15.73 17.17 27.34
N LEU A 3 -14.54 17.69 27.02
CA LEU A 3 -13.54 17.01 26.22
C LEU A 3 -12.88 15.97 27.11
N SER A 4 -12.99 14.71 26.71
CA SER A 4 -12.37 13.55 27.33
C SER A 4 -10.84 13.68 27.24
N SER A 5 -10.20 13.61 28.41
CA SER A 5 -8.78 13.30 28.54
C SER A 5 -8.52 11.90 27.99
N HIS A 6 -7.74 11.77 26.93
CA HIS A 6 -7.20 10.48 26.47
C HIS A 6 -5.78 10.32 27.02
N PRO A 7 -5.53 9.40 27.97
CA PRO A 7 -4.18 9.16 28.45
C PRO A 7 -3.36 8.39 27.40
N ALA A 8 -2.06 8.67 27.39
CA ALA A 8 -1.04 7.84 26.79
C ALA A 8 -1.11 6.40 27.32
N LEU A 9 -0.80 5.43 26.44
CA LEU A 9 -0.55 4.02 26.76
C LEU A 9 -1.55 3.37 27.72
N ALA A 10 -2.83 3.34 27.35
CA ALA A 10 -3.77 2.43 28.00
C ALA A 10 -3.42 0.98 27.63
N GLN A 11 -3.05 0.20 28.64
CA GLN A 11 -3.02 -1.24 28.60
C GLN A 11 -4.46 -1.72 28.36
N GLU A 12 -4.82 -1.95 27.09
CA GLU A 12 -6.16 -2.39 26.71
C GLU A 12 -6.43 -3.80 27.23
N ASP A 13 -7.36 -3.91 28.18
CA ASP A 13 -7.95 -5.17 28.60
C ASP A 13 -9.03 -5.54 27.57
N ASN A 14 -8.60 -6.10 26.44
CA ASN A 14 -9.52 -6.65 25.46
C ASN A 14 -10.25 -7.84 26.10
N GLY A 15 -11.58 -7.82 26.14
CA GLY A 15 -12.39 -8.93 26.70
C GLY A 15 -12.17 -10.31 26.05
N LEU A 16 -11.40 -10.38 24.95
CA LEU A 16 -10.91 -11.58 24.28
C LEU A 16 -9.56 -12.10 24.80
N LEU A 17 -8.80 -11.29 25.55
CA LEU A 17 -7.39 -11.49 25.88
C LEU A 17 -7.16 -11.20 27.36
N GLY A 18 -7.29 -12.20 28.22
CA GLY A 18 -6.82 -12.08 29.60
C GLY A 18 -5.32 -11.71 29.64
N ALA A 19 -4.94 -10.79 30.52
CA ALA A 19 -3.59 -10.28 30.81
C ALA A 19 -2.40 -10.98 30.09
N VAL A 20 -2.07 -10.53 28.87
CA VAL A 20 -0.84 -10.93 28.17
C VAL A 20 0.23 -9.84 28.36
N ASN A 21 1.43 -10.21 28.81
CA ASN A 21 2.55 -9.28 28.97
C ASN A 21 3.02 -8.74 27.59
N ASN A 22 2.89 -7.43 27.40
CA ASN A 22 2.79 -6.77 26.09
C ASN A 22 4.14 -6.35 25.45
N SER A 23 5.29 -6.62 26.10
CA SER A 23 6.59 -6.01 25.73
C SER A 23 7.42 -6.80 24.70
N SER A 24 6.91 -7.87 24.10
CA SER A 24 7.69 -8.76 23.21
C SER A 24 7.07 -9.08 21.84
N ILE A 25 5.86 -8.56 21.55
CA ILE A 25 5.13 -8.87 20.30
C ILE A 25 5.32 -7.71 19.31
N ASN A 26 6.26 -7.86 18.39
CA ASN A 26 6.57 -6.83 17.38
C ASN A 26 6.19 -7.23 15.94
N GLY A 27 5.91 -8.51 15.72
CA GLY A 27 5.63 -9.07 14.40
C GLY A 27 5.23 -10.55 14.46
N LEU A 28 4.80 -11.09 13.33
CA LEU A 28 4.21 -12.44 13.26
C LEU A 28 5.16 -13.55 13.74
N ASP A 29 6.46 -13.41 13.49
CA ASP A 29 7.47 -14.36 13.92
C ASP A 29 7.62 -14.44 15.45
N SER A 30 7.24 -13.39 16.17
CA SER A 30 7.29 -13.34 17.65
C SER A 30 6.16 -14.13 18.31
N LEU A 31 5.11 -14.51 17.57
CA LEU A 31 4.01 -15.28 18.14
C LEU A 31 4.49 -16.68 18.55
N PRO A 32 4.19 -17.13 19.78
CA PRO A 32 4.69 -18.39 20.31
C PRO A 32 4.04 -19.62 19.67
N GLY A 33 2.83 -19.48 19.13
CA GLY A 33 2.00 -20.60 18.68
C GLY A 33 1.42 -21.42 19.84
N ILE A 34 0.71 -22.49 19.50
CA ILE A 34 0.07 -23.41 20.45
C ILE A 34 0.60 -24.84 20.30
N ASP A 35 0.39 -25.65 21.34
CA ASP A 35 0.49 -27.10 21.24
C ASP A 35 -0.88 -27.66 20.81
N PRO A 36 -1.01 -28.27 19.61
CA PRO A 36 -2.26 -28.87 19.17
C PRO A 36 -2.72 -29.93 20.18
N SER A 37 -3.93 -29.76 20.73
CA SER A 37 -4.46 -30.58 21.82
C SER A 37 -6.00 -30.48 21.87
N PRO A 38 -6.68 -31.35 22.64
CA PRO A 38 -8.13 -31.27 22.81
C PRO A 38 -8.69 -29.92 23.26
N ALA A 39 -7.88 -29.08 23.92
CA ALA A 39 -8.30 -27.72 24.30
C ALA A 39 -8.68 -26.85 23.10
N TYR A 40 -8.05 -27.08 21.94
CA TYR A 40 -8.27 -26.33 20.70
C TYR A 40 -9.21 -27.06 19.73
N ARG A 41 -9.86 -28.16 20.16
CA ARG A 41 -10.82 -28.92 19.36
C ARG A 41 -12.14 -28.14 19.19
N ALA A 42 -12.55 -27.92 17.94
CA ALA A 42 -13.83 -27.31 17.59
C ALA A 42 -15.04 -28.20 17.93
N GLY A 43 -14.89 -29.51 17.77
CA GLY A 43 -15.93 -30.49 18.07
C GLY A 43 -15.68 -31.84 17.38
N ALA A 44 -16.72 -32.68 17.40
CA ALA A 44 -16.86 -33.85 16.54
C ALA A 44 -16.99 -33.45 15.07
N PHE A 45 -16.91 -34.42 14.15
CA PHE A 45 -16.93 -34.16 12.71
C PHE A 45 -18.19 -33.44 12.22
N ASP A 46 -18.02 -32.72 11.10
CA ASP A 46 -19.10 -32.15 10.29
C ASP A 46 -19.87 -30.98 10.93
N LYS A 47 -19.20 -30.21 11.79
CA LYS A 47 -19.67 -28.86 12.14
C LYS A 47 -19.28 -27.91 11.00
N VAL A 48 -20.20 -27.75 10.04
CA VAL A 48 -20.03 -26.91 8.85
C VAL A 48 -19.70 -25.44 9.17
N SER A 49 -20.07 -24.95 10.36
CA SER A 49 -19.84 -23.56 10.76
C SER A 49 -18.49 -23.34 11.42
N THR A 50 -17.82 -22.24 11.09
CA THR A 50 -16.65 -21.73 11.82
C THR A 50 -16.89 -21.73 13.34
N PRO A 51 -15.93 -22.16 14.17
CA PRO A 51 -16.08 -22.13 15.62
C PRO A 51 -16.38 -20.72 16.14
N ALA A 52 -17.36 -20.61 17.05
CA ALA A 52 -17.65 -19.35 17.74
C ALA A 52 -16.55 -18.92 18.71
N ASP A 53 -15.83 -19.89 19.29
CA ASP A 53 -14.67 -19.64 20.15
C ASP A 53 -13.43 -19.37 19.28
N GLU A 54 -12.96 -18.12 19.28
CA GLU A 54 -11.82 -17.68 18.48
C GLU A 54 -10.50 -18.39 18.86
N ASN A 55 -10.39 -18.98 20.06
CA ASN A 55 -9.23 -19.80 20.40
C ASN A 55 -9.15 -21.09 19.58
N LYS A 56 -10.28 -21.52 18.99
CA LYS A 56 -10.38 -22.74 18.19
C LYS A 56 -10.32 -22.47 16.69
N VAL A 57 -10.28 -21.20 16.30
CA VAL A 57 -9.98 -20.78 14.93
C VAL A 57 -8.48 -20.60 14.81
N LEU A 58 -7.87 -21.34 13.89
CA LEU A 58 -6.43 -21.46 13.73
C LEU A 58 -5.98 -20.94 12.37
N CYS A 59 -4.71 -20.59 12.26
CA CYS A 59 -3.99 -20.44 11.01
C CYS A 59 -2.63 -21.15 11.12
N PHE A 60 -2.20 -21.76 10.02
CA PHE A 60 -0.92 -22.49 9.97
C PHE A 60 0.10 -21.62 9.26
N TYR A 61 1.11 -21.16 9.98
CA TYR A 61 2.13 -20.23 9.47
C TYR A 61 3.43 -20.97 9.17
N ASN A 62 3.90 -20.91 7.93
CA ASN A 62 5.12 -21.57 7.50
C ASN A 62 6.36 -20.73 7.85
N VAL A 63 7.35 -21.36 8.49
CA VAL A 63 8.58 -20.68 8.91
C VAL A 63 9.47 -20.32 7.72
N GLY A 64 9.56 -21.19 6.71
CA GLY A 64 10.41 -20.97 5.54
C GLY A 64 9.92 -19.84 4.63
N THR A 65 8.62 -19.82 4.33
CA THR A 65 8.05 -18.84 3.38
C THR A 65 7.45 -17.61 4.03
N LYS A 66 7.31 -17.59 5.37
CA LYS A 66 6.67 -16.48 6.11
C LYS A 66 5.25 -16.18 5.61
N LYS A 67 4.51 -17.24 5.27
CA LYS A 67 3.14 -17.19 4.73
C LYS A 67 2.28 -18.25 5.42
N PHE A 68 0.97 -18.03 5.40
CA PHE A 68 0.00 -18.97 5.94
C PHE A 68 -0.37 -20.03 4.90
N LEU A 69 -0.68 -21.25 5.35
CA LEU A 69 -1.43 -22.21 4.55
C LEU A 69 -2.74 -21.54 4.10
N SER A 70 -3.06 -21.68 2.83
CA SER A 70 -4.24 -21.08 2.21
C SER A 70 -4.77 -21.98 1.11
N ILE A 71 -5.71 -21.48 0.32
CA ILE A 71 -6.30 -22.14 -0.83
C ILE A 71 -6.07 -21.32 -2.09
N GLY A 72 -6.03 -21.96 -3.26
CA GLY A 72 -5.91 -21.25 -4.53
C GLY A 72 -4.87 -21.80 -5.50
N GLY A 73 -4.39 -23.04 -5.35
CA GLY A 73 -3.58 -23.66 -6.41
C GLY A 73 -4.46 -24.15 -7.58
N LEU A 74 -4.15 -25.31 -8.15
CA LEU A 74 -5.01 -25.93 -9.17
C LEU A 74 -6.47 -26.04 -8.72
N TRP A 75 -7.41 -25.80 -9.64
CA TRP A 75 -8.86 -25.73 -9.42
C TRP A 75 -9.35 -24.58 -8.51
N GLY A 76 -8.43 -23.77 -7.98
CA GLY A 76 -8.75 -22.85 -6.88
C GLY A 76 -8.98 -23.57 -5.54
N THR A 77 -8.68 -24.88 -5.45
CA THR A 77 -8.89 -25.69 -4.24
C THR A 77 -7.69 -26.53 -3.79
N HIS A 78 -6.62 -26.59 -4.59
CA HIS A 78 -5.32 -27.11 -4.14
C HIS A 78 -4.77 -26.19 -3.04
N ALA A 79 -4.13 -26.79 -2.03
CA ALA A 79 -3.43 -26.06 -0.98
C ALA A 79 -2.40 -25.04 -1.52
N SER A 80 -2.42 -23.84 -0.99
CA SER A 80 -1.51 -22.77 -1.39
C SER A 80 -0.89 -22.12 -0.17
N ILE A 81 -0.15 -21.04 -0.38
CA ILE A 81 0.30 -20.15 0.69
C ILE A 81 -0.05 -18.71 0.38
N SER A 82 -0.45 -17.96 1.40
CA SER A 82 -0.83 -16.54 1.29
C SER A 82 -0.20 -15.72 2.42
N PRO A 83 0.16 -14.43 2.20
CA PRO A 83 0.49 -13.53 3.30
C PRO A 83 -0.71 -13.27 4.23
N THR A 84 -1.94 -13.52 3.77
CA THR A 84 -3.18 -13.33 4.53
C THR A 84 -3.53 -14.61 5.31
N PRO A 85 -3.86 -14.52 6.61
CA PRO A 85 -4.23 -15.69 7.41
C PRO A 85 -5.52 -16.32 6.89
N TYR A 86 -5.48 -17.64 6.69
CA TYR A 86 -6.64 -18.43 6.31
C TYR A 86 -7.15 -19.23 7.50
N ALA A 87 -8.46 -19.18 7.74
CA ALA A 87 -9.09 -19.80 8.90
C ALA A 87 -9.22 -21.32 8.74
N LEU A 88 -8.75 -22.05 9.73
CA LEU A 88 -8.77 -23.51 9.85
C LEU A 88 -9.23 -23.91 11.26
N TRP A 89 -9.74 -25.12 11.45
CA TRP A 89 -10.00 -25.65 12.79
C TRP A 89 -9.84 -27.17 12.88
N LEU A 90 -9.60 -27.65 14.09
CA LEU A 90 -9.38 -29.07 14.38
C LEU A 90 -10.69 -29.74 14.81
N GLU A 91 -11.01 -30.85 14.16
CA GLU A 91 -12.14 -31.72 14.48
C GLU A 91 -11.64 -33.13 14.88
N SER A 92 -12.37 -33.75 15.81
CA SER A 92 -12.17 -35.15 16.21
C SER A 92 -13.38 -35.68 16.96
N ASP A 93 -13.78 -36.92 16.67
CA ASP A 93 -14.75 -37.69 17.46
C ASP A 93 -14.17 -38.20 18.80
N ASP A 94 -12.85 -38.33 18.89
CA ASP A 94 -12.16 -38.68 20.14
C ASP A 94 -11.82 -37.42 20.94
N GLU A 95 -12.29 -37.38 22.19
CA GLU A 95 -12.06 -36.25 23.07
C GLU A 95 -10.62 -36.13 23.55
N ASN A 96 -9.85 -37.22 23.50
CA ASN A 96 -8.43 -37.27 23.85
C ASN A 96 -7.53 -37.44 22.61
N ALA A 97 -8.04 -37.01 21.45
CA ALA A 97 -7.37 -37.20 20.18
C ALA A 97 -5.93 -36.67 20.14
N THR A 98 -5.09 -37.44 19.45
CA THR A 98 -3.72 -37.09 19.07
C THR A 98 -3.55 -36.93 17.56
N ALA A 99 -4.62 -37.19 16.80
CA ALA A 99 -4.74 -36.95 15.37
C ALA A 99 -6.07 -36.24 15.08
N TRP A 100 -6.07 -35.37 14.08
CA TRP A 100 -7.14 -34.41 13.83
C TRP A 100 -7.62 -34.48 12.40
N TYR A 101 -8.79 -33.95 12.15
CA TYR A 101 -9.21 -33.55 10.82
C TYR A 101 -9.17 -32.03 10.79
N VAL A 102 -8.55 -31.46 9.76
CA VAL A 102 -8.44 -30.01 9.62
C VAL A 102 -9.48 -29.56 8.63
N HIS A 103 -10.46 -28.81 9.14
CA HIS A 103 -11.55 -28.23 8.38
C HIS A 103 -11.15 -26.80 7.98
N ASP A 104 -11.52 -26.40 6.77
CA ASP A 104 -11.31 -25.06 6.21
C ASP A 104 -12.62 -24.35 5.83
N LYS A 105 -12.51 -23.08 5.44
CA LYS A 105 -13.63 -22.25 5.01
C LYS A 105 -13.81 -22.31 3.49
N VAL A 106 -14.12 -23.48 2.94
CA VAL A 106 -14.48 -23.65 1.52
C VAL A 106 -15.97 -23.88 1.38
N GLU A 107 -16.73 -22.86 1.80
CA GLU A 107 -18.19 -22.86 1.68
C GLU A 107 -18.60 -22.95 0.21
N GLY A 108 -19.40 -23.95 -0.15
CA GLY A 108 -19.88 -24.16 -1.53
C GLY A 108 -19.16 -25.26 -2.33
N SER A 109 -18.12 -25.89 -1.78
CA SER A 109 -17.57 -27.10 -2.39
C SER A 109 -18.48 -28.31 -2.18
N GLU A 110 -18.89 -28.97 -3.27
CA GLU A 110 -19.61 -30.25 -3.23
C GLU A 110 -18.71 -31.44 -2.87
N THR A 111 -17.38 -31.28 -2.87
CA THR A 111 -16.44 -32.38 -2.60
C THR A 111 -16.06 -32.52 -1.14
N GLY A 112 -16.34 -31.51 -0.30
CA GLY A 112 -16.08 -31.45 1.13
C GLY A 112 -15.31 -30.19 1.56
N HIS A 113 -14.86 -30.16 2.82
CA HIS A 113 -14.29 -28.98 3.47
C HIS A 113 -13.05 -29.30 4.32
N HIS A 114 -12.41 -30.44 4.05
CA HIS A 114 -11.26 -30.88 4.83
C HIS A 114 -9.99 -30.94 3.98
N ILE A 115 -8.86 -30.71 4.63
CA ILE A 115 -7.56 -30.98 4.03
C ILE A 115 -7.39 -32.48 3.78
N GLY A 116 -6.82 -32.85 2.63
CA GLY A 116 -6.53 -34.26 2.34
C GLY A 116 -5.70 -34.47 1.10
N ILE A 117 -5.01 -35.60 1.04
CA ILE A 117 -4.26 -36.00 -0.15
C ILE A 117 -5.16 -36.84 -1.05
N GLN A 118 -5.31 -36.40 -2.30
CA GLN A 118 -6.07 -37.13 -3.32
C GLN A 118 -5.29 -37.10 -4.64
N ASN A 119 -5.09 -38.27 -5.25
CA ASN A 119 -4.41 -38.41 -6.54
C ASN A 119 -3.02 -37.73 -6.62
N GLY A 120 -2.28 -37.69 -5.50
CA GLY A 120 -0.95 -37.07 -5.44
C GLY A 120 -0.94 -35.55 -5.26
N ASP A 121 -2.10 -34.95 -4.98
CA ASP A 121 -2.25 -33.53 -4.68
C ASP A 121 -2.87 -33.33 -3.30
N LEU A 122 -2.38 -32.32 -2.58
CA LEU A 122 -2.98 -31.82 -1.36
C LEU A 122 -4.10 -30.84 -1.69
N ARG A 123 -5.31 -31.20 -1.28
CA ARG A 123 -6.55 -30.48 -1.54
C ARG A 123 -7.14 -29.95 -0.24
N MET A 124 -7.84 -28.83 -0.34
CA MET A 124 -8.50 -28.10 0.77
C MET A 124 -10.03 -28.21 0.65
N ASP A 125 -10.55 -29.30 0.08
CA ASP A 125 -11.97 -29.40 -0.28
C ASP A 125 -12.45 -30.86 -0.26
N GLN A 126 -11.92 -31.68 0.63
CA GLN A 126 -12.12 -33.13 0.62
C GLN A 126 -13.19 -33.58 1.62
N SER A 127 -13.95 -34.61 1.25
CA SER A 127 -14.93 -35.28 2.13
C SER A 127 -14.24 -36.24 3.10
N LEU A 128 -14.89 -36.68 4.18
CA LEU A 128 -14.26 -37.47 5.25
C LEU A 128 -14.08 -38.99 4.97
N SER A 129 -14.20 -39.46 3.73
CA SER A 129 -14.32 -40.90 3.42
C SER A 129 -13.07 -41.82 3.58
N THR A 130 -11.89 -41.36 4.03
CA THR A 130 -10.66 -42.20 4.07
C THR A 130 -9.65 -41.79 5.14
N SER A 131 -8.77 -42.72 5.57
CA SER A 131 -7.65 -42.49 6.49
C SER A 131 -6.52 -41.60 5.94
N LEU A 132 -6.58 -41.18 4.67
CA LEU A 132 -5.62 -40.30 4.00
C LEU A 132 -5.77 -38.81 4.40
N ARG A 133 -6.59 -38.54 5.42
CA ARG A 133 -7.05 -37.20 5.80
C ARG A 133 -6.84 -36.86 7.28
N SER A 134 -6.31 -37.80 8.07
CA SER A 134 -5.89 -37.51 9.44
C SER A 134 -4.64 -36.62 9.44
N VAL A 135 -4.55 -35.71 10.39
CA VAL A 135 -3.44 -34.77 10.54
C VAL A 135 -2.85 -34.93 11.93
N SER A 136 -1.54 -35.14 11.99
CA SER A 136 -0.78 -35.20 13.24
C SER A 136 0.38 -34.20 13.24
N PHE A 137 0.78 -33.81 14.44
CA PHE A 137 1.77 -32.76 14.66
C PHE A 137 2.98 -33.36 15.39
N GLU A 138 4.14 -33.29 14.76
CA GLU A 138 5.42 -33.76 15.30
C GLU A 138 6.29 -32.53 15.63
N LYS A 139 6.86 -32.45 16.84
CA LYS A 139 7.70 -31.30 17.23
C LYS A 139 8.90 -31.18 16.29
N ALA A 140 9.08 -30.00 15.72
CA ALA A 140 10.18 -29.71 14.80
C ALA A 140 11.44 -29.27 15.53
N ALA A 141 12.57 -29.24 14.81
CA ALA A 141 13.80 -28.65 15.32
C ALA A 141 13.59 -27.16 15.69
N GLY A 142 14.10 -26.74 16.84
CA GLY A 142 13.96 -25.37 17.34
C GLY A 142 12.67 -25.09 18.13
N TYR A 143 11.84 -26.11 18.38
CA TYR A 143 10.70 -26.00 19.28
C TYR A 143 11.13 -25.56 20.69
N THR A 144 10.47 -24.53 21.24
CA THR A 144 10.51 -24.13 22.65
C THR A 144 9.11 -23.70 23.10
N ASP A 145 8.89 -23.48 24.40
CA ASP A 145 7.58 -23.03 24.91
C ASP A 145 7.18 -21.64 24.37
N GLN A 146 8.17 -20.79 24.09
CA GLN A 146 8.04 -19.47 23.49
C GLN A 146 8.07 -19.49 21.96
N ASN A 147 8.31 -20.64 21.33
CA ASN A 147 8.41 -20.80 19.89
C ASN A 147 8.03 -22.24 19.48
N LYS A 148 6.74 -22.53 19.46
CA LYS A 148 6.21 -23.87 19.22
C LYS A 148 6.20 -24.18 17.72
N LEU A 149 7.12 -25.04 17.31
CA LEU A 149 7.35 -25.42 15.91
C LEU A 149 6.99 -26.87 15.64
N TYR A 150 6.32 -27.13 14.51
CA TYR A 150 5.85 -28.46 14.14
C TYR A 150 6.11 -28.79 12.68
N THR A 151 6.41 -30.07 12.43
CA THR A 151 6.20 -30.69 11.12
C THR A 151 4.81 -31.34 11.14
N ILE A 152 4.01 -31.08 10.10
CA ILE A 152 2.62 -31.53 10.04
C ILE A 152 2.53 -32.71 9.09
N LYS A 153 2.07 -33.86 9.58
CA LYS A 153 1.91 -35.09 8.82
C LYS A 153 0.46 -35.30 8.42
N ILE A 154 0.23 -35.69 7.18
CA ILE A 154 -1.10 -35.89 6.58
C ILE A 154 -1.23 -37.34 6.14
N GLY A 155 -2.19 -38.03 6.76
CA GLY A 155 -2.38 -39.46 6.66
C GLY A 155 -1.09 -40.23 6.98
N ASN A 156 -0.89 -41.32 6.25
CA ASN A 156 0.37 -42.06 6.24
C ASN A 156 1.27 -41.66 5.05
N ASP A 157 0.90 -40.60 4.31
CA ASP A 157 1.48 -40.32 2.99
C ASP A 157 2.66 -39.36 3.03
N GLY A 158 2.62 -38.34 3.90
CA GLY A 158 3.75 -37.41 4.01
C GLY A 158 3.48 -36.16 4.82
N TYR A 159 4.39 -35.20 4.67
CA TYR A 159 4.48 -33.97 5.45
C TYR A 159 4.09 -32.75 4.63
N LEU A 160 3.28 -31.87 5.22
CA LEU A 160 2.89 -30.59 4.64
C LEU A 160 4.13 -29.75 4.32
N THR A 161 4.29 -29.38 3.06
CA THR A 161 5.51 -28.79 2.50
C THR A 161 5.18 -27.66 1.54
N THR A 162 5.84 -26.51 1.69
CA THR A 162 5.73 -25.39 0.75
C THR A 162 6.73 -25.50 -0.40
N TYR A 163 6.30 -25.05 -1.58
CA TYR A 163 7.08 -24.98 -2.81
C TYR A 163 6.92 -23.56 -3.39
N PRO A 164 7.58 -22.54 -2.81
CA PRO A 164 7.38 -21.14 -3.19
C PRO A 164 7.72 -20.85 -4.66
N ASP A 165 8.48 -21.71 -5.33
CA ASP A 165 8.85 -21.55 -6.74
C ASP A 165 7.92 -22.32 -7.70
N ASN A 166 6.86 -22.96 -7.20
CA ASN A 166 5.92 -23.75 -8.01
C ASN A 166 4.49 -23.22 -7.86
N GLU A 167 4.10 -22.31 -8.77
CA GLU A 167 2.82 -21.61 -8.69
C GLU A 167 1.58 -22.51 -8.75
N ASN A 168 1.69 -23.68 -9.38
CA ASN A 168 0.57 -24.63 -9.43
C ASN A 168 0.46 -25.48 -8.17
N LYS A 169 1.53 -25.55 -7.36
CA LYS A 169 1.63 -26.40 -6.17
C LYS A 169 2.38 -25.69 -5.05
N TYR A 170 2.05 -24.43 -4.79
CA TYR A 170 2.70 -23.60 -3.77
C TYR A 170 2.74 -24.26 -2.40
N CYS A 171 1.76 -25.10 -2.09
CA CYS A 171 1.79 -26.02 -0.97
C CYS A 171 1.37 -27.42 -1.45
N ASN A 172 2.08 -28.45 -1.00
CA ASN A 172 1.69 -29.84 -1.21
C ASN A 172 2.23 -30.70 -0.07
N TYR A 173 2.43 -32.00 -0.30
CA TYR A 173 3.12 -32.88 0.65
C TYR A 173 4.46 -33.37 0.10
N GLN A 174 5.32 -33.84 1.02
CA GLN A 174 6.52 -34.60 0.70
C GLN A 174 6.54 -35.88 1.54
N LYS A 175 6.90 -37.02 0.94
CA LYS A 175 6.82 -38.34 1.62
C LYS A 175 7.69 -38.44 2.88
N SER A 176 8.79 -37.69 2.92
CA SER A 176 9.74 -37.68 4.03
C SER A 176 10.10 -36.25 4.44
N LEU A 177 10.59 -36.11 5.67
CA LEU A 177 11.23 -34.87 6.10
C LEU A 177 12.55 -34.66 5.36
N TYR A 178 12.87 -33.40 5.04
CA TYR A 178 14.21 -32.99 4.68
C TYR A 178 15.12 -33.09 5.91
N ALA A 179 16.42 -33.28 5.69
CA ALA A 179 17.40 -33.18 6.77
C ALA A 179 17.38 -31.76 7.35
N THR A 180 17.58 -31.60 8.66
CA THR A 180 17.59 -30.27 9.32
C THR A 180 18.70 -29.35 8.81
N THR A 181 19.73 -29.90 8.18
CA THR A 181 20.80 -29.16 7.50
C THR A 181 20.42 -28.66 6.10
N ASP A 182 19.31 -29.15 5.54
CA ASP A 182 18.78 -28.71 4.25
C ASP A 182 17.98 -27.42 4.44
N SER A 183 18.27 -26.39 3.64
CA SER A 183 17.56 -25.11 3.72
C SER A 183 16.06 -25.24 3.47
N ARG A 184 15.62 -26.28 2.76
CA ARG A 184 14.21 -26.58 2.50
C ARG A 184 13.49 -27.20 3.69
N TYR A 185 14.19 -27.62 4.75
CA TYR A 185 13.54 -28.11 5.96
C TYR A 185 12.59 -27.06 6.55
N ALA A 186 12.96 -25.78 6.50
CA ALA A 186 12.10 -24.69 6.95
C ALA A 186 10.75 -24.62 6.21
N ASN A 187 10.67 -25.13 4.97
CA ASN A 187 9.43 -25.21 4.19
C ASN A 187 8.47 -26.30 4.71
N GLN A 188 8.93 -27.18 5.61
CA GLN A 188 8.13 -28.21 6.28
C GLN A 188 7.81 -27.86 7.74
N VAL A 189 8.30 -26.71 8.22
CA VAL A 189 8.12 -26.28 9.61
C VAL A 189 7.04 -25.21 9.69
N TRP A 190 6.09 -25.44 10.60
CA TRP A 190 4.88 -24.65 10.76
C TRP A 190 4.69 -24.24 12.22
N LYS A 191 4.13 -23.04 12.42
CA LYS A 191 3.49 -22.63 13.67
C LYS A 191 1.99 -22.78 13.52
N VAL A 192 1.34 -23.34 14.54
CA VAL A 192 -0.12 -23.29 14.65
C VAL A 192 -0.46 -22.12 15.56
N ILE A 193 -1.20 -21.16 15.05
CA ILE A 193 -1.51 -19.89 15.72
C ILE A 193 -3.03 -19.78 15.85
N THR A 194 -3.52 -19.43 17.03
CA THR A 194 -4.96 -19.14 17.22
C THR A 194 -5.29 -17.74 16.71
N ARG A 195 -6.54 -17.49 16.32
CA ARG A 195 -7.00 -16.14 15.98
C ARG A 195 -6.77 -15.17 17.13
N VAL A 196 -7.00 -15.60 18.37
CA VAL A 196 -6.72 -14.84 19.59
C VAL A 196 -5.24 -14.45 19.69
N GLN A 197 -4.31 -15.39 19.51
CA GLN A 197 -2.87 -15.08 19.47
C GLN A 197 -2.52 -14.13 18.33
N TYR A 198 -3.11 -14.32 17.14
CA TYR A 198 -2.86 -13.44 16.00
C TYR A 198 -3.35 -12.00 16.27
N TYR A 199 -4.51 -11.83 16.91
CA TYR A 199 -5.02 -10.52 17.32
C TYR A 199 -4.11 -9.77 18.29
N THR A 200 -3.28 -10.46 19.08
CA THR A 200 -2.32 -9.77 19.96
C THR A 200 -1.33 -8.90 19.18
N LEU A 201 -1.13 -9.13 17.87
CA LEU A 201 -0.33 -8.25 17.02
C LEU A 201 -0.89 -6.82 16.97
N SER A 202 -2.20 -6.62 17.15
CA SER A 202 -2.80 -5.26 17.21
C SER A 202 -2.59 -4.56 18.55
N LEU A 203 -2.00 -5.23 19.55
CA LEU A 203 -1.61 -4.64 20.83
C LEU A 203 -0.16 -4.14 20.83
N ALA A 204 0.60 -4.43 19.77
CA ALA A 204 1.97 -3.97 19.62
C ALA A 204 2.02 -2.43 19.72
N ASN A 205 3.02 -1.92 20.43
CA ASN A 205 3.29 -0.48 20.41
C ASN A 205 3.51 -0.06 18.93
N PRO A 206 2.78 0.93 18.39
CA PRO A 206 2.93 1.35 17.00
C PRO A 206 4.37 1.63 16.59
N ALA A 207 5.16 2.19 17.51
CA ALA A 207 6.59 2.49 17.29
C ALA A 207 7.46 1.22 17.09
N ASN A 208 6.93 0.04 17.40
CA ASN A 208 7.62 -1.25 17.29
C ASN A 208 6.96 -2.20 16.28
N MET A 209 5.83 -1.82 15.67
CA MET A 209 5.20 -2.62 14.62
C MET A 209 6.18 -2.84 13.46
N GLU A 210 6.42 -4.09 13.08
CA GLU A 210 7.23 -4.44 11.90
C GLU A 210 6.45 -4.27 10.59
N ALA A 211 5.14 -4.47 10.65
CA ALA A 211 4.22 -4.33 9.52
C ALA A 211 2.79 -4.03 10.02
N VAL A 212 1.92 -3.61 9.10
CA VAL A 212 0.48 -3.56 9.35
C VAL A 212 -0.08 -4.97 9.56
N VAL A 213 -1.09 -5.11 10.40
CA VAL A 213 -1.70 -6.40 10.74
C VAL A 213 -2.83 -6.69 9.75
N ASP A 214 -2.86 -7.90 9.17
CA ASP A 214 -3.88 -8.27 8.20
C ASP A 214 -5.16 -8.75 8.91
N PHE A 215 -6.22 -7.94 8.82
CA PHE A 215 -7.56 -8.17 9.39
C PHE A 215 -8.58 -8.64 8.34
N SER A 216 -8.12 -9.11 7.18
CA SER A 216 -9.01 -9.50 6.06
C SER A 216 -9.93 -10.68 6.40
N PHE A 217 -9.65 -11.41 7.49
CA PHE A 217 -10.55 -12.45 8.02
C PHE A 217 -11.92 -11.90 8.48
N LEU A 218 -12.06 -10.58 8.69
CA LEU A 218 -13.34 -9.91 8.95
C LEU A 218 -14.21 -9.81 7.69
N MET A 219 -13.59 -9.90 6.51
CA MET A 219 -14.28 -9.82 5.22
C MET A 219 -14.82 -11.18 4.79
N GLN A 220 -15.85 -11.16 3.97
CA GLN A 220 -16.34 -12.36 3.27
C GLN A 220 -16.00 -12.30 1.78
N ALA A 221 -15.56 -13.43 1.22
CA ALA A 221 -15.13 -13.60 -0.18
C ALA A 221 -14.31 -12.41 -0.75
N PRO A 222 -13.21 -11.97 -0.08
CA PRO A 222 -12.41 -10.84 -0.53
C PRO A 222 -11.68 -11.07 -1.88
N ASP A 223 -11.60 -12.32 -2.32
CA ASP A 223 -10.90 -12.84 -3.50
C ASP A 223 -11.86 -13.31 -4.62
N PHE A 224 -13.17 -13.07 -4.47
CA PHE A 224 -14.22 -13.41 -5.45
C PHE A 224 -14.12 -14.80 -6.11
N ARG A 225 -13.61 -15.78 -5.37
CA ARG A 225 -13.55 -17.17 -5.84
C ARG A 225 -14.96 -17.65 -6.14
N VAL A 226 -15.24 -18.02 -7.39
CA VAL A 226 -16.61 -18.22 -7.90
C VAL A 226 -17.45 -19.29 -7.17
N ASN A 227 -16.83 -20.26 -6.50
CA ASN A 227 -17.55 -21.26 -5.71
C ASN A 227 -17.76 -20.85 -4.23
N ASP A 228 -17.30 -19.67 -3.83
CA ASP A 228 -17.52 -19.12 -2.50
C ASP A 228 -18.90 -18.46 -2.43
N LEU A 229 -19.82 -19.11 -1.72
CA LEU A 229 -21.19 -18.62 -1.54
C LEU A 229 -21.27 -17.26 -0.83
N ASN A 230 -20.19 -16.83 -0.17
CA ASN A 230 -20.14 -15.53 0.48
C ASN A 230 -19.93 -14.37 -0.48
N ILE A 231 -19.72 -14.59 -1.78
CA ILE A 231 -19.78 -13.51 -2.78
C ILE A 231 -21.12 -12.76 -2.68
N ALA A 232 -22.21 -13.45 -2.34
CA ALA A 232 -23.53 -12.84 -2.12
C ALA A 232 -23.59 -11.83 -0.95
N LYS A 233 -22.54 -11.72 -0.13
CA LYS A 233 -22.41 -10.68 0.91
C LYS A 233 -21.93 -9.34 0.35
N TRP A 234 -21.39 -9.34 -0.86
CA TRP A 234 -21.09 -8.13 -1.60
C TRP A 234 -22.36 -7.58 -2.25
N GLN A 235 -22.82 -6.44 -1.76
CA GLN A 235 -24.07 -5.79 -2.15
C GLN A 235 -23.81 -4.74 -3.23
N ILE A 236 -24.84 -4.47 -4.03
CA ILE A 236 -24.82 -3.43 -5.06
C ILE A 236 -25.87 -2.36 -4.77
N THR A 237 -25.45 -1.11 -4.77
CA THR A 237 -26.32 0.09 -4.69
C THR A 237 -25.88 1.14 -5.73
N GLY A 238 -26.54 2.30 -5.76
CA GLY A 238 -26.28 3.40 -6.69
C GLY A 238 -27.42 3.64 -7.70
N ASP A 239 -27.34 4.74 -8.43
CA ASP A 239 -28.39 5.20 -9.35
C ASP A 239 -28.72 4.19 -10.46
N LYS A 240 -27.72 3.41 -10.87
CA LYS A 240 -27.83 2.38 -11.91
C LYS A 240 -27.58 0.96 -11.38
N ALA A 241 -27.83 0.74 -10.09
CA ALA A 241 -27.60 -0.55 -9.43
C ALA A 241 -28.27 -1.75 -10.15
N ASP A 242 -29.50 -1.59 -10.65
CA ASP A 242 -30.23 -2.68 -11.30
C ASP A 242 -29.70 -3.04 -12.69
N ASP A 243 -29.08 -2.08 -13.39
CA ASP A 243 -28.33 -2.35 -14.60
C ASP A 243 -26.99 -3.03 -14.26
N ALA A 244 -26.26 -2.49 -13.28
CA ALA A 244 -25.00 -3.06 -12.82
C ALA A 244 -25.13 -4.52 -12.33
N LYS A 245 -26.21 -4.87 -11.62
CA LYS A 245 -26.51 -6.27 -11.21
C LYS A 245 -26.59 -7.25 -12.37
N LYS A 246 -26.95 -6.80 -13.58
CA LYS A 246 -27.00 -7.65 -14.78
C LYS A 246 -25.64 -7.79 -15.46
N LYS A 247 -24.70 -6.89 -15.15
CA LYS A 247 -23.39 -6.74 -15.81
C LYS A 247 -22.21 -7.12 -14.92
N ILE A 248 -22.40 -7.29 -13.61
CA ILE A 248 -21.38 -7.79 -12.69
C ILE A 248 -21.19 -9.30 -12.86
N LEU A 249 -19.94 -9.68 -13.09
CA LEU A 249 -19.49 -11.04 -13.34
C LEU A 249 -18.38 -11.42 -12.34
N PHE A 250 -18.35 -12.70 -11.98
CA PHE A 250 -17.33 -13.30 -11.12
C PHE A 250 -16.67 -14.46 -11.86
N GLY A 251 -15.36 -14.43 -12.05
CA GLY A 251 -14.63 -15.41 -12.85
C GLY A 251 -13.60 -14.72 -13.73
N ASP A 252 -13.54 -15.13 -14.99
CA ASP A 252 -12.68 -14.49 -15.98
C ASP A 252 -13.42 -14.28 -17.32
N ASN A 253 -12.70 -13.86 -18.37
CA ASN A 253 -13.32 -13.56 -19.66
C ASN A 253 -13.80 -14.81 -20.44
N THR A 254 -13.43 -16.01 -19.99
CA THR A 254 -13.77 -17.29 -20.61
C THR A 254 -14.88 -18.01 -19.84
N MET A 255 -14.80 -18.05 -18.52
CA MET A 255 -15.71 -18.77 -17.63
C MET A 255 -16.06 -17.93 -16.40
N TYR A 256 -17.35 -17.71 -16.16
CA TYR A 256 -17.81 -16.82 -15.08
C TYR A 256 -19.22 -17.15 -14.59
N CYS A 257 -19.56 -16.65 -13.40
CA CYS A 257 -20.92 -16.58 -12.86
C CYS A 257 -21.42 -15.14 -12.89
N THR A 258 -22.72 -14.96 -13.08
CA THR A 258 -23.38 -13.65 -12.96
C THR A 258 -23.70 -13.34 -11.50
N TYR A 259 -23.92 -12.07 -11.16
CA TYR A 259 -24.39 -11.68 -9.83
C TYR A 259 -25.64 -12.42 -9.35
N ALA A 260 -26.60 -12.73 -10.23
CA ALA A 260 -27.79 -13.50 -9.88
C ALA A 260 -27.50 -14.94 -9.38
N ASN A 261 -26.33 -15.47 -9.72
CA ASN A 261 -25.86 -16.80 -9.34
C ASN A 261 -24.77 -16.76 -8.26
N SER A 262 -24.52 -15.61 -7.61
CA SER A 262 -23.44 -15.47 -6.61
C SER A 262 -23.65 -16.28 -5.33
N ASN A 263 -24.86 -16.80 -5.12
CA ASN A 263 -25.22 -17.69 -4.01
C ASN A 263 -25.47 -19.13 -4.47
N GLN A 264 -25.01 -19.51 -5.67
CA GLN A 264 -25.15 -20.86 -6.23
C GLN A 264 -23.77 -21.49 -6.44
N THR A 265 -23.72 -22.82 -6.39
CA THR A 265 -22.52 -23.62 -6.64
C THR A 265 -22.79 -24.70 -7.67
N GLY A 266 -21.75 -25.28 -8.23
CA GLY A 266 -21.87 -26.34 -9.21
C GLY A 266 -21.90 -25.84 -10.66
N LYS A 267 -21.70 -26.79 -11.58
CA LYS A 267 -21.34 -26.53 -12.98
C LYS A 267 -22.44 -25.81 -13.78
N SER A 268 -23.70 -25.96 -13.40
CA SER A 268 -24.87 -25.39 -14.08
C SER A 268 -25.01 -23.88 -13.92
N HIS A 269 -24.30 -23.27 -12.97
CA HIS A 269 -24.44 -21.84 -12.64
C HIS A 269 -23.37 -20.97 -13.30
N PHE A 270 -22.37 -21.60 -13.89
CA PHE A 270 -21.35 -20.96 -14.72
C PHE A 270 -21.85 -20.76 -16.14
N THR A 271 -21.50 -19.62 -16.71
CA THR A 271 -21.45 -19.44 -18.16
C THR A 271 -20.17 -20.10 -18.68
N ASN A 272 -20.29 -20.87 -19.76
CA ASN A 272 -19.17 -21.54 -20.44
C ASN A 272 -18.30 -22.44 -19.53
N TYR A 273 -18.93 -23.19 -18.62
CA TYR A 273 -18.21 -24.10 -17.73
C TYR A 273 -17.24 -25.02 -18.48
N SER A 274 -15.97 -25.02 -18.07
CA SER A 274 -14.96 -25.96 -18.53
C SER A 274 -14.10 -26.41 -17.36
N GLY A 275 -14.16 -27.71 -17.03
CA GLY A 275 -13.36 -28.27 -15.94
C GLY A 275 -11.85 -28.10 -16.15
N GLY A 276 -11.37 -28.25 -17.38
CA GLY A 276 -9.96 -28.01 -17.70
C GLY A 276 -9.55 -26.54 -17.52
N HIS A 277 -10.45 -25.60 -17.83
CA HIS A 277 -10.21 -24.18 -17.62
C HIS A 277 -10.18 -23.84 -16.12
N GLN A 278 -11.19 -24.29 -15.36
CA GLN A 278 -11.25 -24.13 -13.92
C GLN A 278 -10.00 -24.70 -13.23
N GLN A 279 -9.54 -25.88 -13.66
CA GLN A 279 -8.33 -26.51 -13.13
C GLN A 279 -7.09 -25.62 -13.25
N ALA A 280 -6.90 -24.99 -14.41
CA ALA A 280 -5.71 -24.22 -14.72
C ALA A 280 -5.78 -22.77 -14.20
N TYR A 281 -6.96 -22.14 -14.26
CA TYR A 281 -7.13 -20.69 -14.10
C TYR A 281 -8.08 -20.28 -12.97
N GLY A 282 -8.78 -21.21 -12.31
CA GLY A 282 -9.74 -20.87 -11.23
C GLY A 282 -9.14 -20.11 -10.04
N LYS A 283 -7.81 -20.14 -9.89
CA LYS A 283 -7.06 -19.35 -8.91
C LYS A 283 -6.90 -17.86 -9.24
N TYR A 284 -7.23 -17.48 -10.47
CA TYR A 284 -7.16 -16.12 -10.97
C TYR A 284 -8.56 -15.55 -11.22
N PHE A 285 -9.61 -16.12 -10.66
CA PHE A 285 -10.95 -15.56 -10.83
C PHE A 285 -11.09 -14.26 -10.04
N TYR A 286 -11.79 -13.29 -10.62
CA TYR A 286 -11.94 -11.93 -10.09
C TYR A 286 -13.36 -11.40 -10.35
N ALA A 287 -13.69 -10.26 -9.75
CA ALA A 287 -14.94 -9.54 -10.04
C ALA A 287 -14.72 -8.49 -11.14
N TYR A 288 -15.65 -8.39 -12.08
CA TYR A 288 -15.59 -7.35 -13.10
C TYR A 288 -16.94 -6.94 -13.67
N THR A 289 -16.98 -5.77 -14.29
CA THR A 289 -18.09 -5.27 -15.10
C THR A 289 -17.65 -4.95 -16.52
N LYS A 290 -18.63 -5.02 -17.43
CA LYS A 290 -18.55 -4.60 -18.83
C LYS A 290 -19.65 -3.58 -19.12
N GLY A 291 -19.29 -2.35 -19.46
CA GLY A 291 -20.22 -1.26 -19.77
C GLY A 291 -21.17 -0.91 -18.62
N ALA A 292 -20.71 -0.94 -17.36
CA ALA A 292 -21.52 -0.57 -16.20
C ALA A 292 -20.91 0.62 -15.45
N HIS A 293 -21.77 1.51 -14.98
CA HIS A 293 -21.41 2.73 -14.24
C HIS A 293 -22.55 3.13 -13.29
N GLY A 294 -22.35 4.16 -12.46
CA GLY A 294 -23.36 4.63 -11.49
C GLY A 294 -23.72 3.60 -10.42
N TYR A 295 -22.74 2.82 -9.94
CA TYR A 295 -22.95 1.78 -8.95
C TYR A 295 -21.87 1.74 -7.88
N THR A 296 -22.20 1.11 -6.75
CA THR A 296 -21.27 0.79 -5.67
C THR A 296 -21.36 -0.70 -5.38
N LEU A 297 -20.22 -1.40 -5.41
CA LEU A 297 -20.07 -2.80 -4.97
C LEU A 297 -19.38 -2.79 -3.61
N TYR A 298 -20.05 -3.24 -2.55
CA TYR A 298 -19.55 -3.09 -1.18
C TYR A 298 -19.92 -4.24 -0.26
N GLN A 299 -19.24 -4.30 0.87
CA GLN A 299 -19.60 -5.11 2.02
C GLN A 299 -19.50 -4.25 3.29
N ASP A 300 -20.39 -4.52 4.27
CA ASP A 300 -20.27 -3.95 5.60
C ASP A 300 -19.53 -4.95 6.51
N VAL A 301 -18.50 -4.49 7.19
CA VAL A 301 -17.69 -5.26 8.16
C VAL A 301 -17.77 -4.62 9.54
N GLU A 302 -17.70 -5.44 10.59
CA GLU A 302 -17.62 -4.95 11.96
C GLU A 302 -16.16 -4.93 12.40
N ILE A 303 -15.73 -3.78 12.90
CA ILE A 303 -14.43 -3.61 13.56
C ILE A 303 -14.63 -3.42 15.05
N HIS A 304 -13.70 -3.97 15.83
CA HIS A 304 -13.80 -4.04 17.30
C HIS A 304 -12.69 -3.26 18.01
N LYS A 305 -11.95 -2.44 17.26
CA LYS A 305 -10.82 -1.65 17.78
C LYS A 305 -10.72 -0.32 17.03
N SER A 306 -10.39 0.75 17.76
CA SER A 306 -10.10 2.05 17.17
C SER A 306 -8.71 2.10 16.51
N GLY A 307 -8.49 3.09 15.65
CA GLY A 307 -7.22 3.34 14.96
C GLY A 307 -7.33 3.33 13.45
N TRP A 308 -6.17 3.20 12.81
CA TRP A 308 -6.01 3.28 11.36
C TRP A 308 -6.30 1.96 10.67
N TYR A 309 -7.28 2.00 9.76
CA TYR A 309 -7.61 0.89 8.87
C TYR A 309 -7.31 1.27 7.42
N LEU A 310 -6.65 0.36 6.72
CA LEU A 310 -6.25 0.50 5.32
C LEU A 310 -7.02 -0.55 4.52
N LEU A 311 -7.75 -0.11 3.50
CA LEU A 311 -8.37 -1.00 2.53
C LEU A 311 -7.48 -1.03 1.28
N ARG A 312 -7.10 -2.24 0.85
CA ARG A 312 -6.39 -2.47 -0.41
C ARG A 312 -7.20 -3.36 -1.33
N CYS A 313 -6.99 -3.22 -2.63
CA CYS A 313 -7.37 -4.23 -3.63
C CYS A 313 -6.46 -4.13 -4.85
N ASN A 314 -6.45 -5.18 -5.66
CA ASN A 314 -5.91 -5.12 -7.01
C ASN A 314 -7.05 -4.78 -7.97
N GLY A 315 -6.86 -3.80 -8.86
CA GLY A 315 -7.91 -3.42 -9.79
C GLY A 315 -7.61 -2.22 -10.67
N PHE A 316 -8.33 -2.13 -11.78
CA PHE A 316 -8.24 -1.05 -12.74
C PHE A 316 -9.61 -0.74 -13.37
N THR A 317 -9.70 0.41 -14.03
CA THR A 317 -10.83 0.80 -14.87
C THR A 317 -10.37 1.37 -16.21
N THR A 318 -11.21 1.27 -17.24
CA THR A 318 -11.05 2.01 -18.51
C THR A 318 -11.94 3.24 -18.59
N GLN A 319 -12.84 3.42 -17.62
CA GLN A 319 -13.83 4.49 -17.65
C GLN A 319 -13.24 5.78 -17.10
N THR A 320 -13.43 6.87 -17.84
CA THR A 320 -13.04 8.21 -17.41
C THR A 320 -14.26 9.08 -17.13
N ALA A 321 -14.04 10.07 -16.27
CA ALA A 321 -14.95 11.19 -16.03
C ALA A 321 -14.14 12.49 -16.15
N LEU A 322 -14.81 13.61 -16.39
CA LEU A 322 -14.15 14.92 -16.39
C LEU A 322 -13.96 15.42 -14.95
N ASP A 323 -12.78 15.96 -14.66
CA ASP A 323 -12.53 16.74 -13.44
C ASP A 323 -13.05 18.18 -13.57
N GLN A 324 -12.91 18.98 -12.51
CA GLN A 324 -13.34 20.39 -12.50
C GLN A 324 -12.60 21.27 -13.51
N SER A 325 -11.43 20.83 -13.98
CA SER A 325 -10.61 21.51 -14.99
C SER A 325 -10.93 21.04 -16.42
N GLY A 326 -11.82 20.07 -16.59
CA GLY A 326 -12.18 19.48 -17.88
C GLY A 326 -11.18 18.44 -18.39
N MET A 327 -10.32 17.88 -17.53
CA MET A 327 -9.39 16.81 -17.87
C MET A 327 -9.97 15.43 -17.52
N ASP A 328 -9.64 14.41 -18.31
CA ASP A 328 -10.00 13.02 -18.01
C ASP A 328 -9.33 12.55 -16.71
N ARG A 329 -10.13 11.92 -15.84
CA ARG A 329 -9.70 11.19 -14.64
C ARG A 329 -10.40 9.84 -14.56
N PRO A 330 -9.89 8.87 -13.80
CA PRO A 330 -10.58 7.61 -13.57
C PRO A 330 -11.97 7.84 -12.94
N ALA A 331 -12.98 7.12 -13.42
CA ALA A 331 -14.35 7.20 -12.91
C ALA A 331 -14.64 6.19 -11.76
N ALA A 332 -13.69 5.31 -11.46
CA ALA A 332 -13.84 4.27 -10.46
C ALA A 332 -12.91 4.52 -9.26
N TYR A 333 -13.42 4.26 -8.06
CA TYR A 333 -12.74 4.54 -6.81
C TYR A 333 -12.85 3.35 -5.86
N ILE A 334 -11.77 3.07 -5.14
CA ILE A 334 -11.83 2.28 -3.90
C ILE A 334 -12.22 3.20 -2.75
N PHE A 335 -12.98 2.69 -1.78
CA PHE A 335 -13.40 3.50 -0.63
C PHE A 335 -13.52 2.69 0.67
N ILE A 336 -13.34 3.40 1.78
CA ILE A 336 -13.64 2.95 3.14
C ILE A 336 -14.46 4.03 3.85
N ALA A 337 -15.51 3.64 4.57
CA ALA A 337 -16.40 4.60 5.19
C ALA A 337 -17.09 4.12 6.47
N ARG A 338 -17.41 5.06 7.37
CA ARG A 338 -18.24 4.82 8.56
C ARG A 338 -19.71 4.71 8.17
N VAL A 339 -20.40 3.65 8.60
CA VAL A 339 -21.85 3.51 8.40
C VAL A 339 -22.60 4.19 9.55
N LYS A 340 -23.49 5.14 9.23
CA LYS A 340 -24.39 5.78 10.21
C LYS A 340 -25.44 4.81 10.74
N SER A 341 -25.87 5.03 11.99
CA SER A 341 -26.96 4.28 12.62
C SER A 341 -28.30 4.40 11.87
N ASP A 342 -28.53 5.52 11.16
CA ASP A 342 -29.72 5.78 10.35
C ASP A 342 -29.66 5.23 8.90
N LYS A 343 -28.53 4.63 8.51
CA LYS A 343 -28.27 4.00 7.20
C LYS A 343 -28.45 4.90 5.97
N SER A 344 -28.48 6.22 6.13
CA SER A 344 -28.83 7.14 5.03
C SER A 344 -27.65 7.43 4.10
N GLN A 345 -26.44 7.66 4.65
CA GLN A 345 -25.16 7.84 3.94
C GLN A 345 -23.96 7.62 4.90
N PRO A 346 -22.76 7.29 4.41
CA PRO A 346 -21.57 7.24 5.24
C PRO A 346 -21.20 8.62 5.84
N GLU A 347 -20.75 8.63 7.10
CA GLU A 347 -20.43 9.87 7.84
C GLU A 347 -19.02 10.40 7.59
N TYR A 348 -18.12 9.51 7.21
CA TYR A 348 -16.74 9.81 6.85
C TYR A 348 -16.35 8.79 5.80
N ALA A 349 -15.91 9.27 4.63
CA ALA A 349 -15.43 8.43 3.55
C ALA A 349 -14.01 8.85 3.20
N SER A 350 -13.15 7.86 2.99
CA SER A 350 -11.86 8.02 2.33
C SER A 350 -11.91 7.26 1.02
N SER A 351 -11.53 7.90 -0.08
CA SER A 351 -11.54 7.29 -1.41
C SER A 351 -10.33 7.69 -2.26
N ALA A 352 -9.95 6.81 -3.18
CA ALA A 352 -8.90 7.05 -4.16
C ALA A 352 -9.26 6.38 -5.48
N THR A 353 -8.84 6.99 -6.58
CA THR A 353 -9.08 6.45 -7.93
C THR A 353 -8.43 5.07 -8.10
N LEU A 354 -9.11 4.14 -8.77
CA LEU A 354 -8.49 2.92 -9.26
C LEU A 354 -7.46 3.24 -10.36
N ASN A 355 -6.52 2.32 -10.60
CA ASN A 355 -5.60 2.41 -11.73
C ASN A 355 -6.36 2.60 -13.06
N LEU A 356 -5.93 3.56 -13.87
CA LEU A 356 -6.49 3.79 -15.20
C LEU A 356 -5.74 2.95 -16.23
N MET A 357 -6.48 2.27 -17.10
CA MET A 357 -5.91 1.57 -18.24
C MET A 357 -6.56 2.04 -19.52
N ASP A 358 -5.77 2.15 -20.59
CA ASP A 358 -6.35 2.38 -21.90
C ASP A 358 -7.18 1.16 -22.32
N LYS A 359 -8.27 1.43 -23.04
CA LYS A 359 -9.25 0.44 -23.42
C LYS A 359 -8.68 -0.72 -24.24
N ALA A 360 -7.74 -0.45 -25.14
CA ALA A 360 -7.14 -1.48 -25.98
C ALA A 360 -6.22 -2.40 -25.15
N GLY A 361 -5.43 -1.82 -24.25
CA GLY A 361 -4.60 -2.53 -23.28
C GLY A 361 -5.43 -3.40 -22.33
N ALA A 362 -6.52 -2.87 -21.77
CA ALA A 362 -7.39 -3.60 -20.87
C ALA A 362 -8.07 -4.79 -21.56
N ASN A 363 -8.61 -4.58 -22.75
CA ASN A 363 -9.23 -5.65 -23.53
C ASN A 363 -8.21 -6.72 -23.97
N ALA A 364 -6.98 -6.32 -24.30
CA ALA A 364 -5.91 -7.26 -24.59
C ALA A 364 -5.49 -8.07 -23.35
N LEU A 365 -5.44 -7.44 -22.17
CA LEU A 365 -5.10 -8.09 -20.91
C LEU A 365 -6.16 -9.09 -20.47
N VAL A 366 -7.45 -8.72 -20.47
CA VAL A 366 -8.52 -9.67 -20.09
C VAL A 366 -8.67 -10.81 -21.11
N ALA A 367 -8.20 -10.64 -22.34
CA ALA A 367 -8.19 -11.71 -23.34
C ALA A 367 -6.94 -12.61 -23.29
N SER A 368 -5.84 -12.16 -22.64
CA SER A 368 -4.61 -12.94 -22.55
C SER A 368 -4.76 -14.14 -21.62
N ASP A 369 -3.78 -15.06 -21.68
CA ASP A 369 -3.72 -16.25 -20.81
C ASP A 369 -5.04 -17.06 -20.80
N ASN A 370 -5.68 -17.23 -21.97
CA ASN A 370 -6.98 -17.88 -22.12
C ASN A 370 -8.12 -17.19 -21.36
N GLY A 371 -8.08 -15.87 -21.24
CA GLY A 371 -9.13 -15.06 -20.63
C GLY A 371 -8.86 -14.68 -19.17
N SER A 372 -7.78 -15.18 -18.55
CA SER A 372 -7.46 -14.96 -17.13
C SER A 372 -6.40 -13.88 -16.91
N GLY A 373 -5.95 -13.17 -17.94
CA GLY A 373 -4.78 -12.29 -17.86
C GLY A 373 -4.86 -11.19 -16.79
N ALA A 374 -6.03 -10.57 -16.60
CA ALA A 374 -6.23 -9.59 -15.54
C ALA A 374 -6.11 -10.20 -14.13
N GLY A 375 -6.79 -11.33 -13.89
CA GLY A 375 -6.69 -12.03 -12.61
C GLY A 375 -5.29 -12.56 -12.32
N LYS A 376 -4.56 -13.00 -13.34
CA LYS A 376 -3.14 -13.38 -13.19
C LYS A 376 -2.28 -12.18 -12.81
N ALA A 377 -2.50 -11.02 -13.41
CA ALA A 377 -1.80 -9.79 -13.03
C ALA A 377 -2.12 -9.39 -11.57
N PHE A 378 -3.38 -9.54 -11.13
CA PHE A 378 -3.76 -9.30 -9.73
C PHE A 378 -3.09 -10.28 -8.77
N PHE A 379 -3.05 -11.56 -9.14
CA PHE A 379 -2.35 -12.60 -8.39
C PHE A 379 -0.84 -12.32 -8.23
N GLU A 380 -0.22 -11.73 -9.25
CA GLU A 380 1.17 -11.27 -9.25
C GLU A 380 1.37 -9.92 -8.52
N GLY A 381 0.29 -9.28 -8.06
CA GLY A 381 0.31 -8.06 -7.26
C GLY A 381 0.25 -6.74 -8.06
N ALA A 382 -0.04 -6.79 -9.36
CA ALA A 382 -0.15 -5.59 -10.20
C ALA A 382 -1.46 -4.83 -9.95
N TYR A 383 -1.46 -3.52 -10.23
CA TYR A 383 -2.61 -2.63 -10.10
C TYR A 383 -3.11 -2.52 -8.66
N GLU A 384 -2.19 -2.45 -7.69
CA GLU A 384 -2.55 -2.23 -6.27
C GLU A 384 -3.17 -0.84 -6.10
N ASN A 385 -4.25 -0.77 -5.33
CA ASN A 385 -4.93 0.45 -4.92
C ASN A 385 -5.07 0.44 -3.39
N GLN A 386 -5.00 1.60 -2.74
CA GLN A 386 -5.18 1.72 -1.30
C GLN A 386 -5.94 2.99 -0.92
N VAL A 387 -6.80 2.86 0.08
CA VAL A 387 -7.33 3.98 0.87
C VAL A 387 -7.20 3.67 2.36
N GLN A 388 -7.28 4.69 3.19
CA GLN A 388 -7.19 4.52 4.63
C GLN A 388 -8.00 5.56 5.38
N LEU A 389 -8.50 5.16 6.55
CA LEU A 389 -9.29 6.00 7.42
C LEU A 389 -9.04 5.59 8.87
N CYS A 390 -8.92 6.57 9.76
CA CYS A 390 -8.85 6.33 11.18
C CYS A 390 -10.23 6.41 11.82
N PHE A 391 -10.56 5.41 12.63
CA PHE A 391 -11.80 5.36 13.39
C PHE A 391 -11.50 5.50 14.88
N ASP A 392 -11.89 6.63 15.46
CA ASP A 392 -11.61 6.92 16.87
C ASP A 392 -12.76 6.46 17.79
N GLU A 393 -14.01 6.51 17.29
CA GLU A 393 -15.21 6.23 18.06
C GLU A 393 -16.24 5.41 17.27
N ALA A 394 -17.07 4.66 17.99
CA ALA A 394 -18.20 3.92 17.49
C ALA A 394 -19.35 4.85 17.05
N ALA A 395 -20.44 4.26 16.56
CA ALA A 395 -21.60 4.98 16.04
C ALA A 395 -22.24 5.93 17.06
N ASP A 396 -22.12 5.62 18.36
CA ASP A 396 -22.69 6.38 19.48
C ASP A 396 -21.71 7.38 20.12
N GLY A 397 -20.51 7.55 19.55
CA GLY A 397 -19.47 8.44 20.07
C GLY A 397 -18.69 7.87 21.26
N LYS A 398 -18.82 6.57 21.54
CA LYS A 398 -18.02 5.87 22.56
C LYS A 398 -16.89 5.06 21.93
N GLU A 399 -16.06 4.48 22.78
CA GLU A 399 -14.97 3.61 22.37
C GLU A 399 -15.47 2.41 21.54
N ILE A 400 -14.68 2.04 20.54
CA ILE A 400 -14.90 0.86 19.70
C ILE A 400 -14.34 -0.36 20.43
N THR A 401 -15.20 -1.33 20.75
CA THR A 401 -14.84 -2.54 21.49
C THR A 401 -15.53 -3.78 20.91
N ALA A 402 -15.24 -4.96 21.46
CA ALA A 402 -15.99 -6.19 21.13
C ALA A 402 -17.49 -6.05 21.41
N ASP A 403 -17.86 -5.41 22.51
CA ASP A 403 -19.26 -5.18 22.92
C ASP A 403 -19.90 -3.93 22.28
N ASN A 404 -19.08 -3.04 21.71
CA ASN A 404 -19.50 -1.84 20.98
C ASN A 404 -18.79 -1.71 19.62
N PRO A 405 -19.04 -2.63 18.67
CA PRO A 405 -18.38 -2.60 17.37
C PRO A 405 -18.81 -1.43 16.50
N LEU A 406 -17.92 -1.00 15.61
CA LEU A 406 -18.25 -0.06 14.54
C LEU A 406 -18.49 -0.80 13.22
N LYS A 407 -19.58 -0.46 12.53
CA LYS A 407 -19.82 -0.90 11.15
C LYS A 407 -19.10 0.01 10.17
N VAL A 408 -18.25 -0.60 9.36
CA VAL A 408 -17.47 0.04 8.31
C VAL A 408 -17.89 -0.54 6.96
N ARG A 409 -18.15 0.33 5.99
CA ARG A 409 -18.42 -0.05 4.61
C ARG A 409 -17.15 0.04 3.80
N ILE A 410 -16.86 -1.03 3.06
CA ILE A 410 -15.68 -1.15 2.21
C ILE A 410 -16.09 -1.61 0.81
N GLY A 411 -15.36 -1.16 -0.22
CA GLY A 411 -15.56 -1.65 -1.58
C GLY A 411 -15.10 -0.67 -2.65
N ILE A 412 -15.80 -0.68 -3.78
CA ILE A 412 -15.59 0.27 -4.88
C ILE A 412 -16.89 0.97 -5.27
N TYR A 413 -16.77 2.16 -5.85
CA TYR A 413 -17.84 2.78 -6.61
C TYR A 413 -17.35 3.20 -7.99
N VAL A 414 -18.26 3.18 -8.96
CA VAL A 414 -18.08 3.74 -10.30
C VAL A 414 -19.11 4.85 -10.44
N GLU A 415 -18.65 6.05 -10.75
CA GLU A 415 -19.49 7.23 -10.86
C GLU A 415 -20.57 7.08 -11.93
N THR A 416 -21.66 7.83 -11.77
CA THR A 416 -22.64 8.01 -12.83
C THR A 416 -22.04 8.95 -13.87
N LEU A 417 -21.88 8.46 -15.10
CA LEU A 417 -21.30 9.21 -16.22
C LEU A 417 -22.40 9.93 -17.00
N SER A 418 -22.02 11.02 -17.69
CA SER A 418 -22.91 11.76 -18.58
C SER A 418 -23.36 10.93 -19.79
N ASP A 419 -22.45 10.11 -20.32
CA ASP A 419 -22.67 9.25 -21.47
C ASP A 419 -22.70 7.78 -21.02
N GLU A 420 -23.45 6.95 -21.75
CA GLU A 420 -23.42 5.50 -21.49
C GLU A 420 -22.03 4.95 -21.86
N PRO A 421 -21.38 4.19 -20.96
CA PRO A 421 -20.13 3.52 -21.28
C PRO A 421 -20.36 2.49 -22.39
N ALA A 422 -19.33 2.23 -23.18
CA ALA A 422 -19.38 1.19 -24.20
C ALA A 422 -19.38 -0.21 -23.56
N ASP A 423 -19.93 -1.20 -24.26
CA ASP A 423 -20.06 -2.58 -23.77
C ASP A 423 -18.72 -3.25 -23.41
N ASP A 424 -17.61 -2.75 -23.95
CA ASP A 424 -16.24 -3.21 -23.71
C ASP A 424 -15.43 -2.29 -22.80
N ASP A 425 -16.08 -1.32 -22.12
CA ASP A 425 -15.47 -0.60 -21.01
C ASP A 425 -15.47 -1.48 -19.75
N LEU A 426 -14.34 -1.52 -19.04
CA LEU A 426 -14.07 -2.48 -17.99
C LEU A 426 -13.83 -1.79 -16.66
N THR A 427 -14.34 -2.38 -15.58
CA THR A 427 -13.86 -2.17 -14.22
C THR A 427 -13.62 -3.54 -13.61
N CYS A 428 -12.39 -3.83 -13.19
CA CYS A 428 -11.97 -5.15 -12.68
C CYS A 428 -11.35 -4.98 -11.29
N VAL A 429 -11.72 -5.84 -10.35
CA VAL A 429 -11.20 -5.83 -8.98
C VAL A 429 -11.07 -7.24 -8.38
N ASP A 430 -10.08 -7.41 -7.52
CA ASP A 430 -9.83 -8.64 -6.78
C ASP A 430 -8.99 -8.38 -5.52
N ASN A 431 -8.80 -9.42 -4.69
CA ASN A 431 -7.82 -9.48 -3.61
C ASN A 431 -7.95 -8.31 -2.62
N PHE A 432 -9.18 -8.07 -2.15
CA PHE A 432 -9.42 -7.06 -1.14
C PHE A 432 -8.74 -7.43 0.19
N LYS A 433 -8.10 -6.45 0.83
CA LYS A 433 -7.49 -6.61 2.15
C LYS A 433 -7.86 -5.49 3.08
N LEU A 434 -8.25 -5.84 4.30
CA LEU A 434 -8.43 -4.89 5.39
C LEU A 434 -7.24 -5.03 6.34
N LEU A 435 -6.43 -3.98 6.45
CA LEU A 435 -5.21 -3.98 7.25
C LEU A 435 -5.32 -2.96 8.38
N TYR A 436 -4.67 -3.23 9.51
CA TYR A 436 -4.66 -2.39 10.70
C TYR A 436 -3.25 -1.84 10.96
N ALA A 437 -3.12 -0.51 11.09
CA ALA A 437 -1.84 0.19 11.28
C ALA A 437 -1.64 0.78 12.68
N GLY A 438 -2.43 0.33 13.66
CA GLY A 438 -2.34 0.78 15.04
C GLY A 438 -3.30 1.91 15.40
N PRO A 439 -3.40 2.26 16.70
CA PRO A 439 -4.18 3.40 17.16
C PRO A 439 -3.69 4.72 16.57
N ARG A 440 -4.58 5.72 16.53
CA ARG A 440 -4.20 7.09 16.23
C ARG A 440 -3.16 7.57 17.23
N ARG A 441 -2.16 8.30 16.75
CA ARG A 441 -1.27 9.06 17.65
C ARG A 441 -1.64 10.52 17.67
N ASN A 442 -1.43 11.15 18.82
CA ASN A 442 -1.61 12.58 18.96
C ASN A 442 -0.34 13.18 19.57
N PRO A 443 0.42 13.99 18.81
CA PRO A 443 0.18 14.36 17.42
C PRO A 443 0.66 13.29 16.41
N GLU A 444 -0.02 13.20 15.27
CA GLU A 444 0.52 12.58 14.05
C GLU A 444 1.38 13.60 13.28
N LEU A 445 2.19 13.12 12.33
CA LEU A 445 3.12 13.97 11.60
C LEU A 445 2.34 14.74 10.52
N ILE A 446 2.30 16.05 10.62
CA ILE A 446 1.75 16.92 9.58
C ILE A 446 2.92 17.50 8.77
N LEU A 447 2.81 17.52 7.44
CA LEU A 447 3.66 18.30 6.54
C LEU A 447 2.75 19.04 5.55
N ASP A 448 2.57 20.33 5.77
CA ASP A 448 1.69 21.17 4.96
C ASP A 448 2.51 22.16 4.11
N GLU A 449 2.29 22.15 2.80
CA GLU A 449 2.99 23.02 1.87
C GLU A 449 2.76 24.52 2.11
N ASP A 450 1.67 24.87 2.82
CA ASP A 450 1.29 26.25 3.13
C ASP A 450 1.86 26.76 4.46
N ASN A 451 2.54 25.92 5.25
CA ASN A 451 3.22 26.34 6.46
C ASN A 451 4.49 27.14 6.14
N ASP A 452 4.65 28.29 6.78
CA ASP A 452 5.83 29.15 6.66
C ASP A 452 6.97 28.76 7.63
N HIS A 453 6.74 27.82 8.54
CA HIS A 453 7.78 27.21 9.37
C HIS A 453 7.39 25.81 9.84
N LEU A 454 8.37 24.99 10.23
CA LEU A 454 8.15 23.68 10.86
C LEU A 454 8.74 23.62 12.29
N LEU A 455 8.72 24.75 13.03
CA LEU A 455 9.35 24.86 14.35
C LEU A 455 8.88 23.78 15.33
N TYR A 456 7.62 23.34 15.25
CA TYR A 456 7.07 22.27 16.09
C TYR A 456 7.87 20.97 15.97
N LEU A 457 8.41 20.63 14.79
CA LEU A 457 9.22 19.42 14.61
C LEU A 457 10.53 19.46 15.41
N SER A 458 11.12 20.65 15.55
CA SER A 458 12.35 20.87 16.31
C SER A 458 12.12 21.12 17.81
N ARG A 459 11.00 21.75 18.18
CA ARG A 459 10.73 22.22 19.54
C ARG A 459 9.86 21.28 20.38
N ALA A 460 9.02 20.47 19.74
CA ALA A 460 8.27 19.42 20.43
C ALA A 460 9.14 18.16 20.64
N LYS A 461 8.72 17.30 21.56
CA LYS A 461 9.38 16.05 21.95
C LYS A 461 8.64 14.80 21.49
N ASP A 462 7.54 14.96 20.76
CA ASP A 462 6.73 13.86 20.23
C ASP A 462 7.56 12.87 19.40
N SER A 463 7.31 11.57 19.54
CA SER A 463 7.98 10.55 18.72
C SER A 463 7.13 10.18 17.51
N TYR A 464 7.70 10.30 16.32
CA TYR A 464 7.04 9.96 15.06
C TYR A 464 7.55 8.64 14.47
N LYS A 465 7.95 7.66 15.29
CA LYS A 465 8.40 6.36 14.79
C LYS A 465 7.22 5.53 14.28
N ASN A 466 7.26 5.08 13.03
CA ASN A 466 6.13 4.44 12.33
C ASN A 466 4.83 5.26 12.30
N SER A 467 4.90 6.60 12.42
CA SER A 467 3.77 7.56 12.36
C SER A 467 2.90 7.44 11.10
N VAL A 468 1.69 8.00 11.18
CA VAL A 468 1.01 8.48 9.98
C VAL A 468 1.55 9.87 9.67
N LEU A 469 1.87 10.08 8.40
CA LEU A 469 2.19 11.36 7.80
C LEU A 469 0.97 11.85 7.03
N HIS A 470 0.45 13.01 7.44
CA HIS A 470 -0.50 13.82 6.70
C HIS A 470 0.27 14.82 5.84
N LEU A 471 0.36 14.55 4.54
CA LEU A 471 1.12 15.36 3.57
C LEU A 471 0.16 16.16 2.68
N HIS A 472 0.15 17.48 2.84
CA HIS A 472 -0.52 18.39 1.92
C HIS A 472 0.53 18.95 0.95
N ARG A 473 0.52 18.40 -0.27
CA ARG A 473 1.44 18.77 -1.36
C ARG A 473 0.69 18.75 -2.69
N THR A 474 0.57 19.91 -3.34
CA THR A 474 -0.11 20.01 -4.64
C THR A 474 0.75 19.45 -5.77
N LEU A 475 0.46 18.24 -6.21
CA LEU A 475 1.13 17.61 -7.34
C LEU A 475 0.28 17.72 -8.61
N ASN A 476 0.93 17.96 -9.75
CA ASN A 476 0.28 17.86 -11.06
C ASN A 476 0.30 16.38 -11.49
N PRO A 477 -0.86 15.72 -11.63
CA PRO A 477 -0.93 14.32 -12.07
C PRO A 477 -0.32 14.16 -13.46
N HIS A 478 0.29 13.00 -13.70
CA HIS A 478 0.93 12.65 -14.98
C HIS A 478 2.00 13.65 -15.46
N LYS A 479 2.61 14.38 -14.53
CA LYS A 479 3.71 15.33 -14.80
C LYS A 479 4.80 15.20 -13.74
N TRP A 480 6.01 15.63 -14.09
CA TRP A 480 7.10 15.72 -13.12
C TRP A 480 6.90 16.91 -12.18
N ASN A 481 6.99 16.64 -10.89
CA ASN A 481 6.89 17.64 -9.82
C ASN A 481 8.15 17.55 -8.96
N SER A 482 8.75 18.69 -8.59
CA SER A 482 9.84 18.68 -7.61
C SER A 482 9.33 18.23 -6.23
N LEU A 483 10.15 17.47 -5.51
CA LEU A 483 9.85 16.95 -4.19
C LEU A 483 11.11 16.95 -3.31
N VAL A 484 10.99 17.51 -2.12
CA VAL A 484 11.96 17.36 -1.03
C VAL A 484 11.17 17.21 0.27
N LEU A 485 11.51 16.24 1.10
CA LEU A 485 10.79 15.94 2.34
C LEU A 485 11.77 15.74 3.50
N PRO A 486 11.39 16.04 4.76
CA PRO A 486 12.19 15.76 5.94
C PRO A 486 12.05 14.30 6.44
N VAL A 487 11.52 13.39 5.61
CA VAL A 487 11.29 11.98 5.94
C VAL A 487 11.74 11.06 4.81
N ASN A 488 12.03 9.82 5.17
CA ASN A 488 12.28 8.74 4.22
C ASN A 488 10.94 8.11 3.78
N LEU A 489 10.79 7.79 2.50
CA LEU A 489 9.67 7.01 1.98
C LEU A 489 10.17 5.79 1.19
N THR A 490 9.58 4.63 1.49
CA THR A 490 9.82 3.37 0.78
C THR A 490 9.03 3.29 -0.53
N TRP A 491 9.44 2.40 -1.43
CA TRP A 491 8.73 2.18 -2.70
C TRP A 491 7.27 1.78 -2.48
N GLY A 492 6.99 0.91 -1.51
CA GLY A 492 5.63 0.51 -1.17
C GLY A 492 4.78 1.69 -0.69
N GLN A 493 5.33 2.59 0.13
CA GLN A 493 4.64 3.82 0.54
C GLN A 493 4.34 4.72 -0.67
N MET A 494 5.34 4.95 -1.54
CA MET A 494 5.16 5.78 -2.73
C MET A 494 4.08 5.21 -3.67
N LYS A 495 4.13 3.90 -3.95
CA LYS A 495 3.14 3.23 -4.81
C LYS A 495 1.72 3.33 -4.27
N ARG A 496 1.52 3.07 -2.98
CA ARG A 496 0.18 3.07 -2.40
C ARG A 496 -0.42 4.45 -2.23
N THR A 497 0.42 5.48 -2.08
CA THR A 497 -0.03 6.86 -1.94
C THR A 497 -0.22 7.55 -3.29
N PHE A 498 0.69 7.35 -4.23
CA PHE A 498 0.71 8.08 -5.50
C PHE A 498 0.34 7.22 -6.72
N GLY A 499 0.14 5.91 -6.53
CA GLY A 499 -0.28 4.90 -7.51
C GLY A 499 0.85 3.97 -7.98
N ASP A 500 0.48 2.79 -8.47
CA ASP A 500 1.40 1.67 -8.75
C ASP A 500 2.48 2.02 -9.80
N ASP A 501 2.14 2.91 -10.74
CA ASP A 501 3.04 3.41 -11.79
C ASP A 501 3.81 4.69 -11.40
N VAL A 502 3.83 5.07 -10.12
CA VAL A 502 4.60 6.22 -9.64
C VAL A 502 6.07 6.09 -10.04
N LYS A 503 6.64 7.20 -10.52
CA LYS A 503 8.08 7.27 -10.83
C LYS A 503 8.72 8.35 -9.97
N VAL A 504 9.92 8.06 -9.50
CA VAL A 504 10.77 9.01 -8.79
C VAL A 504 12.11 9.04 -9.49
N ALA A 505 12.68 10.23 -9.67
CA ALA A 505 14.03 10.38 -10.14
C ALA A 505 14.82 11.27 -9.18
N LYS A 506 16.06 10.86 -8.91
CA LYS A 506 16.98 11.56 -8.03
C LYS A 506 17.88 12.47 -8.86
N LEU A 507 18.17 13.66 -8.33
CA LEU A 507 19.14 14.55 -8.93
C LEU A 507 20.52 13.88 -8.99
N ALA A 508 21.14 13.85 -10.15
CA ALA A 508 22.37 13.10 -10.41
C ALA A 508 23.54 13.98 -10.86
N ALA A 509 23.26 15.08 -11.57
CA ALA A 509 24.28 16.05 -11.95
C ALA A 509 23.67 17.42 -12.25
N LEU A 510 24.48 18.47 -12.07
CA LEU A 510 24.18 19.85 -12.41
C LEU A 510 25.35 20.44 -13.20
N SER A 511 25.02 21.28 -14.19
CA SER A 511 25.96 22.21 -14.82
C SER A 511 25.26 23.56 -14.99
N ASN A 512 25.99 24.56 -15.47
CA ASN A 512 25.45 25.91 -15.70
C ASN A 512 24.35 25.94 -16.79
N THR A 513 24.11 24.84 -17.50
CA THR A 513 23.12 24.74 -18.58
C THR A 513 22.30 23.45 -18.56
N THR A 514 22.55 22.55 -17.59
CA THR A 514 21.90 21.24 -17.57
C THR A 514 21.51 20.80 -16.17
N VAL A 515 20.30 20.30 -16.03
CA VAL A 515 19.83 19.57 -14.86
C VAL A 515 19.60 18.12 -15.25
N GLN A 516 20.24 17.18 -14.54
CA GLN A 516 20.14 15.75 -14.84
C GLN A 516 19.57 14.97 -13.66
N PHE A 517 18.49 14.23 -13.93
CA PHE A 517 17.88 13.27 -13.03
C PHE A 517 18.05 11.83 -13.54
N VAL A 518 18.10 10.89 -12.61
CA VAL A 518 18.14 9.44 -12.89
C VAL A 518 17.02 8.76 -12.13
N THR A 519 16.24 7.92 -12.81
CA THR A 519 15.14 7.17 -12.20
C THR A 519 15.64 6.26 -11.08
N VAL A 520 14.92 6.25 -9.97
CA VAL A 520 15.16 5.36 -8.83
C VAL A 520 14.51 4.02 -9.13
N GLU A 521 15.30 2.96 -9.15
CA GLU A 521 14.86 1.59 -9.43
C GLU A 521 14.77 0.79 -8.13
N CYS A 522 13.56 0.35 -7.77
CA CYS A 522 13.28 -0.46 -6.59
C CYS A 522 12.86 -1.89 -7.00
N LYS A 523 13.15 -2.88 -6.15
CA LYS A 523 12.86 -4.30 -6.38
C LYS A 523 11.75 -4.83 -5.49
N GLN A 524 11.62 -4.29 -4.29
CA GLN A 524 10.67 -4.74 -3.28
C GLN A 524 10.15 -3.56 -2.47
N ASP A 525 8.94 -3.67 -1.93
CA ASP A 525 8.22 -2.58 -1.28
C ASP A 525 8.99 -1.88 -0.15
N SER A 526 9.89 -2.60 0.52
CA SER A 526 10.72 -2.09 1.61
C SER A 526 11.92 -1.25 1.14
N ASP A 527 12.23 -1.23 -0.15
CA ASP A 527 13.36 -0.46 -0.68
C ASP A 527 13.12 1.04 -0.50
N LEU A 528 14.14 1.77 -0.04
CA LEU A 528 14.10 3.22 0.12
C LEU A 528 14.04 3.89 -1.26
N MET A 529 12.99 4.69 -1.52
CA MET A 529 12.80 5.39 -2.80
C MET A 529 13.07 6.89 -2.69
N VAL A 530 12.60 7.52 -1.61
CA VAL A 530 12.85 8.94 -1.29
C VAL A 530 13.61 8.98 0.02
N LYS A 531 14.77 9.62 0.01
CA LYS A 531 15.56 9.89 1.21
C LYS A 531 15.29 11.30 1.72
N ALA A 532 15.21 11.46 3.04
CA ALA A 532 15.02 12.76 3.67
C ALA A 532 16.07 13.78 3.20
N PHE A 533 15.64 15.03 3.01
CA PHE A 533 16.40 16.21 2.59
C PHE A 533 17.00 16.17 1.17
N ASP A 534 17.07 15.02 0.52
CA ASP A 534 17.53 14.92 -0.86
C ASP A 534 16.47 15.45 -1.85
N PRO A 535 16.85 16.15 -2.93
CA PRO A 535 15.93 16.62 -3.96
C PRO A 535 15.60 15.52 -4.98
N TYR A 536 14.31 15.40 -5.28
CA TYR A 536 13.76 14.48 -6.26
C TYR A 536 12.79 15.19 -7.20
N ILE A 537 12.47 14.52 -8.30
CA ILE A 537 11.22 14.75 -9.03
C ILE A 537 10.34 13.50 -8.94
N VAL A 538 9.03 13.70 -8.82
CA VAL A 538 8.01 12.65 -8.73
C VAL A 538 6.98 12.81 -9.84
N TYR A 539 6.58 11.68 -10.42
CA TYR A 539 5.53 11.57 -11.44
C TYR A 539 4.40 10.70 -10.86
N PRO A 540 3.32 11.32 -10.33
CA PRO A 540 2.21 10.59 -9.73
C PRO A 540 1.15 10.22 -10.79
N PRO A 541 0.73 8.94 -10.88
CA PRO A 541 -0.44 8.54 -11.68
C PRO A 541 -1.79 8.75 -10.98
N VAL A 542 -1.85 8.75 -9.64
CA VAL A 542 -3.10 9.04 -8.92
C VAL A 542 -3.51 10.50 -9.15
N VAL A 543 -4.77 10.67 -9.52
CA VAL A 543 -5.33 11.96 -9.93
C VAL A 543 -6.13 12.60 -8.79
N ASP A 544 -6.70 11.78 -7.90
CA ASP A 544 -7.65 12.25 -6.90
C ASP A 544 -7.66 11.36 -5.64
N THR A 545 -7.64 12.00 -4.47
CA THR A 545 -7.67 11.38 -3.14
C THR A 545 -8.54 12.21 -2.20
N HIS A 546 -9.50 11.55 -1.56
CA HIS A 546 -10.38 12.15 -0.58
C HIS A 546 -10.00 11.64 0.82
N SER A 547 -9.51 12.54 1.66
CA SER A 547 -9.21 12.29 3.06
C SER A 547 -9.90 13.35 3.93
N PRO A 548 -10.36 13.01 5.15
CA PRO A 548 -10.90 14.00 6.06
C PRO A 548 -9.80 14.97 6.50
N ALA A 549 -10.16 16.19 6.91
CA ALA A 549 -9.21 17.10 7.55
C ALA A 549 -8.69 16.50 8.87
N TYR A 550 -7.48 16.89 9.27
CA TYR A 550 -6.87 16.45 10.52
C TYR A 550 -6.36 17.64 11.34
N THR A 551 -6.52 17.58 12.66
CA THR A 551 -6.01 18.58 13.60
C THR A 551 -5.18 17.90 14.67
N ALA A 552 -3.87 18.21 14.66
CA ALA A 552 -3.00 17.93 15.78
C ALA A 552 -3.23 19.02 16.84
N SER A 553 -3.88 18.65 17.93
CA SER A 553 -4.23 19.60 18.99
C SER A 553 -3.06 19.83 19.94
N HIS A 554 -2.28 18.82 20.29
CA HIS A 554 -1.19 18.93 21.28
C HIS A 554 0.16 18.57 20.68
N PHE A 555 1.17 19.38 21.01
CA PHE A 555 2.58 19.10 20.71
C PHE A 555 3.37 19.16 22.02
N TYR A 556 3.74 18.00 22.55
CA TYR A 556 4.27 17.89 23.91
C TYR A 556 5.72 18.35 23.98
N THR A 557 6.09 19.08 25.03
CA THR A 557 7.47 19.60 25.24
C THR A 557 8.31 18.74 26.16
N ARG A 558 7.72 17.68 26.72
CA ARG A 558 8.36 16.74 27.64
C ARG A 558 8.36 15.34 27.06
N GLU A 559 9.39 14.57 27.38
CA GLU A 559 9.50 13.17 26.96
C GLU A 559 8.70 12.25 27.90
N GLY A 560 8.27 11.11 27.37
CA GLY A 560 7.49 10.13 28.12
C GLY A 560 6.01 10.49 28.23
N ASP A 561 5.37 10.06 29.32
CA ASP A 561 3.93 10.17 29.50
C ASP A 561 3.49 11.50 30.16
N ASP A 562 4.40 12.46 30.34
CA ASP A 562 4.08 13.77 30.90
C ASP A 562 3.42 14.69 29.85
N ASN A 563 2.10 14.59 29.77
CA ASN A 563 1.27 15.37 28.86
C ASN A 563 0.81 16.71 29.45
N SER A 564 1.47 17.23 30.50
CA SER A 564 1.04 18.45 31.21
C SER A 564 1.47 19.76 30.55
N HIS A 565 2.43 19.73 29.62
CA HIS A 565 2.98 20.91 28.95
C HIS A 565 3.08 20.68 27.45
N TRP A 566 2.81 21.74 26.70
CA TRP A 566 2.79 21.75 25.24
C TRP A 566 3.39 23.04 24.69
N LEU A 567 3.66 23.06 23.38
CA LEU A 567 4.13 24.27 22.71
C LEU A 567 3.11 25.41 22.82
N LYS A 568 3.62 26.62 23.10
CA LYS A 568 2.87 27.87 22.98
C LYS A 568 2.39 28.11 21.55
N ALA A 569 1.33 28.90 21.38
CA ALA A 569 0.72 29.20 20.08
C ALA A 569 1.71 29.76 19.04
N ASP A 570 2.74 30.48 19.47
CA ASP A 570 3.82 31.01 18.63
C ASP A 570 5.07 30.08 18.55
N CYS A 571 4.95 28.86 19.07
CA CYS A 571 6.00 27.88 19.27
C CYS A 571 7.20 28.38 20.11
N SER A 572 7.15 29.52 20.80
CA SER A 572 8.32 30.17 21.45
C SER A 572 8.81 29.48 22.72
N GLY A 573 8.00 28.59 23.29
CA GLY A 573 8.32 27.86 24.51
C GLY A 573 7.18 26.92 24.90
N GLU A 574 7.12 26.56 26.18
CA GLU A 574 6.07 25.70 26.72
C GLU A 574 4.97 26.49 27.45
N THR A 575 3.78 25.89 27.51
CA THR A 575 2.63 26.37 28.27
C THR A 575 1.80 25.17 28.74
N ASN A 576 1.04 25.38 29.80
CA ASN A 576 0.03 24.46 30.32
C ASN A 576 -1.37 25.09 30.30
N VAL A 577 -1.54 26.18 29.52
CA VAL A 577 -2.79 26.91 29.33
C VAL A 577 -3.39 26.52 27.98
N GLU A 578 -4.60 25.95 28.01
CA GLU A 578 -5.27 25.36 26.83
C GLU A 578 -5.44 26.38 25.68
N SER A 579 -5.81 27.62 26.01
CA SER A 579 -6.02 28.69 25.02
C SER A 579 -4.75 29.26 24.41
N ASP A 580 -3.58 28.93 24.96
CA ASP A 580 -2.26 29.40 24.51
C ASP A 580 -1.50 28.29 23.78
N ARG A 581 -2.15 27.18 23.43
CA ARG A 581 -1.50 26.02 22.81
C ARG A 581 -1.32 26.18 21.29
N PHE A 582 -0.18 25.71 20.78
CA PHE A 582 0.00 25.47 19.34
C PHE A 582 -0.90 24.35 18.85
N THR A 583 -1.73 24.64 17.85
CA THR A 583 -2.58 23.67 17.15
C THR A 583 -2.28 23.78 15.67
N LEU A 584 -2.24 22.65 14.97
CA LEU A 584 -2.02 22.61 13.53
C LEU A 584 -3.11 21.79 12.86
N THR A 585 -3.80 22.42 11.92
CA THR A 585 -4.85 21.77 11.11
C THR A 585 -4.38 21.68 9.67
N ILE A 586 -4.44 20.47 9.12
CA ILE A 586 -4.26 20.20 7.70
C ILE A 586 -5.65 20.01 7.06
N PRO A 587 -5.94 20.68 5.93
CA PRO A 587 -7.25 20.60 5.29
C PRO A 587 -7.55 19.20 4.76
N ALA A 588 -8.81 18.93 4.42
CA ALA A 588 -9.21 17.71 3.73
C ALA A 588 -8.48 17.55 2.38
N ASN A 589 -8.49 16.34 1.82
CA ASN A 589 -7.85 15.98 0.55
C ASN A 589 -6.31 16.08 0.57
N HIS A 590 -5.70 15.77 1.70
CA HIS A 590 -4.26 15.54 1.82
C HIS A 590 -3.92 14.04 1.69
N TYR A 591 -2.65 13.71 1.48
CA TYR A 591 -2.19 12.33 1.44
C TYR A 591 -1.95 11.80 2.85
N ASP A 592 -2.54 10.64 3.18
CA ASP A 592 -2.18 9.90 4.38
C ASP A 592 -1.17 8.80 4.04
N ILE A 593 -0.03 8.78 4.73
CA ILE A 593 1.03 7.78 4.54
C ILE A 593 1.36 7.12 5.87
N THR A 594 1.05 5.83 6.00
CA THR A 594 1.29 5.05 7.22
C THR A 594 2.73 4.54 7.31
N MET A 595 3.16 4.19 8.53
CA MET A 595 4.49 3.62 8.82
C MET A 595 5.66 4.55 8.45
N VAL A 596 5.49 5.86 8.57
CA VAL A 596 6.54 6.87 8.30
C VAL A 596 7.32 7.17 9.57
N SER A 597 8.65 7.28 9.48
CA SER A 597 9.47 7.72 10.62
C SER A 597 10.15 9.05 10.32
N PHE A 598 10.04 9.98 11.26
CA PHE A 598 10.76 11.26 11.23
C PHE A 598 11.94 11.25 12.20
N ASP A 599 13.10 11.65 11.68
CA ASP A 599 14.36 11.77 12.43
C ASP A 599 14.57 13.24 12.83
N ARG A 600 14.26 13.54 14.09
CA ARG A 600 14.37 14.89 14.64
C ARG A 600 15.80 15.39 14.69
N ASP A 601 16.74 14.54 15.08
CA ASP A 601 18.14 14.96 15.23
C ASP A 601 18.72 15.29 13.85
N ALA A 602 18.39 14.49 12.83
CA ALA A 602 18.74 14.81 11.44
C ALA A 602 18.10 16.14 10.99
N PHE A 603 16.86 16.41 11.37
CA PHE A 603 16.17 17.68 11.05
C PHE A 603 16.79 18.89 11.75
N ILE A 604 17.09 18.81 13.05
CA ILE A 604 17.75 19.90 13.79
C ILE A 604 19.13 20.17 13.20
N LYS A 605 19.92 19.12 12.97
CA LYS A 605 21.22 19.24 12.32
C LYS A 605 21.13 19.82 10.91
N HIS A 606 20.01 19.60 10.21
CA HIS A 606 19.75 20.21 8.92
C HIS A 606 19.51 21.72 9.04
N LEU A 607 18.73 22.16 10.04
CA LEU A 607 18.51 23.58 10.31
C LEU A 607 19.76 24.32 10.80
N GLU A 608 20.65 23.65 11.54
CA GLU A 608 21.88 24.22 12.12
C GLU A 608 23.07 24.29 11.15
N GLN A 609 23.02 23.61 10.00
CA GLN A 609 24.12 23.54 9.04
C GLN A 609 24.36 24.84 8.25
N GLU A 610 23.54 25.88 8.46
CA GLU A 610 23.69 27.17 7.80
C GLU A 610 24.23 28.25 8.76
N ASP A 611 25.46 28.65 8.45
CA ASP A 611 26.23 29.88 8.79
C ASP A 611 26.52 30.32 10.23
N GLY A 612 25.99 29.70 11.27
CA GLY A 612 26.31 30.11 12.64
C GLY A 612 25.80 31.52 13.02
N THR A 613 24.88 32.08 12.23
CA THR A 613 24.17 33.34 12.53
C THR A 613 22.85 33.12 13.27
N GLY A 614 22.41 31.87 13.43
CA GLY A 614 21.20 31.52 14.19
C GLY A 614 19.88 31.71 13.43
N ASN A 615 19.92 31.96 12.12
CA ASN A 615 18.74 31.96 11.27
C ASN A 615 18.51 30.58 10.65
N SER A 616 17.33 30.00 10.90
CA SER A 616 16.89 28.78 10.23
C SER A 616 16.42 29.16 8.83
N ASN A 617 17.19 28.85 7.79
CA ASN A 617 16.79 29.21 6.43
C ASN A 617 15.75 28.23 5.86
N TRP A 618 15.53 27.06 6.50
CA TRP A 618 14.60 26.02 6.04
C TRP A 618 14.94 25.46 4.65
N ILE A 619 16.18 25.65 4.20
CA ILE A 619 16.66 25.25 2.89
C ILE A 619 17.50 23.97 3.03
N SER A 620 17.25 23.02 2.15
CA SER A 620 18.15 21.92 1.85
C SER A 620 18.95 22.26 0.62
N THR A 621 20.27 22.21 0.72
CA THR A 621 21.17 22.53 -0.39
C THR A 621 21.90 21.28 -0.85
N THR A 622 21.68 20.88 -2.10
CA THR A 622 22.42 19.78 -2.74
C THR A 622 23.38 20.33 -3.79
N ARG A 623 24.66 19.98 -3.62
CA ARG A 623 25.78 20.45 -4.43
C ARG A 623 26.52 19.27 -5.04
N PHE A 624 26.85 19.35 -6.32
CA PHE A 624 27.74 18.40 -6.99
C PHE A 624 29.13 19.01 -7.11
N SER A 625 30.15 18.16 -7.02
CA SER A 625 31.55 18.56 -7.05
C SER A 625 31.91 19.26 -8.37
N ALA A 626 32.08 20.57 -8.29
CA ALA A 626 33.02 21.32 -9.13
C ALA A 626 33.64 22.37 -8.20
N ASP A 627 34.92 22.21 -7.93
CA ASP A 627 35.68 23.04 -7.02
C ASP A 627 35.70 24.50 -7.51
N GLY A 628 35.17 25.41 -6.70
CA GLY A 628 35.56 26.83 -6.68
C GLY A 628 35.35 27.70 -7.93
N GLN A 629 34.52 27.32 -8.91
CA GLN A 629 34.27 28.15 -10.10
C GLN A 629 33.03 29.05 -9.98
N VAL A 630 33.17 30.30 -10.46
CA VAL A 630 32.07 31.25 -10.69
C VAL A 630 31.11 30.69 -11.75
N GLY A 631 29.80 30.81 -11.53
CA GLY A 631 28.74 30.35 -12.43
C GLY A 631 28.13 29.00 -12.07
N ARG A 632 28.47 28.38 -10.94
CA ARG A 632 28.02 27.02 -10.57
C ARG A 632 26.52 26.96 -10.25
N MET A 633 25.83 26.00 -10.84
CA MET A 633 24.43 25.68 -10.51
C MET A 633 24.32 24.91 -9.19
N GLU A 634 23.38 25.30 -8.33
CA GLU A 634 23.01 24.60 -7.09
C GLU A 634 21.54 24.16 -7.16
N CYS A 635 21.21 23.04 -6.52
CA CYS A 635 19.82 22.66 -6.31
C CYS A 635 19.47 22.87 -4.85
N LEU A 636 18.47 23.68 -4.63
CA LEU A 636 17.97 24.01 -3.31
C LEU A 636 16.54 23.48 -3.16
N GLY A 637 16.15 23.16 -1.94
CA GLY A 637 14.85 22.61 -1.62
C GLY A 637 14.31 23.24 -0.35
N THR A 638 13.09 23.77 -0.37
CA THR A 638 12.54 24.48 0.79
C THR A 638 11.65 23.56 1.62
N MET A 639 11.83 23.55 2.95
CA MET A 639 10.98 22.84 3.91
C MET A 639 9.78 23.67 4.37
N ALA A 640 9.77 24.97 4.08
CA ALA A 640 8.77 25.91 4.56
C ALA A 640 8.44 26.95 3.46
N LYS A 641 7.20 27.41 3.40
CA LYS A 641 6.78 28.42 2.43
C LYS A 641 7.62 29.70 2.56
N THR A 642 8.03 30.28 1.44
CA THR A 642 8.96 31.44 1.42
C THR A 642 8.27 32.80 1.29
N PHE A 643 6.95 32.83 1.12
CA PHE A 643 6.16 34.05 0.90
C PHE A 643 4.87 34.08 1.72
N ASN A 644 4.30 35.26 1.91
CA ASN A 644 3.02 35.49 2.55
C ASN A 644 2.21 36.56 1.79
N GLY A 645 1.15 37.11 2.41
CA GLY A 645 0.31 38.14 1.78
C GLY A 645 1.05 39.46 1.47
N ASP A 646 2.20 39.70 2.11
CA ASP A 646 2.99 40.93 1.98
C ASP A 646 4.21 40.76 1.05
N GLY A 647 4.40 39.57 0.45
CA GLY A 647 5.53 39.27 -0.45
C GLY A 647 6.45 38.17 0.06
N ILE A 648 7.73 38.22 -0.31
CA ILE A 648 8.74 37.29 0.19
C ILE A 648 9.00 37.55 1.68
N ILE A 649 8.96 36.49 2.49
CA ILE A 649 9.21 36.57 3.93
C ILE A 649 10.66 36.99 4.15
N ALA A 650 10.90 37.95 5.06
CA ALA A 650 12.24 38.44 5.34
C ALA A 650 13.21 37.30 5.70
N GLY A 651 14.35 37.26 5.03
CA GLY A 651 15.36 36.21 5.20
C GLY A 651 15.09 34.90 4.44
N ARG A 652 14.08 34.87 3.56
CA ARG A 652 13.80 33.73 2.66
C ARG A 652 14.21 34.01 1.23
N ASP A 653 14.38 32.95 0.45
CA ASP A 653 14.78 33.04 -0.95
C ASP A 653 13.70 33.70 -1.82
N ASN A 654 14.17 34.63 -2.63
CA ASN A 654 13.45 35.20 -3.76
C ASN A 654 14.04 34.61 -5.04
N LEU A 655 13.25 33.82 -5.76
CA LEU A 655 13.71 33.05 -6.91
C LEU A 655 13.93 33.89 -8.18
N SER A 656 14.19 35.19 -8.05
CA SER A 656 14.34 36.09 -9.20
C SER A 656 15.55 35.69 -10.06
N GLY A 657 15.28 35.20 -11.28
CA GLY A 657 16.30 34.66 -12.18
C GLY A 657 16.56 33.16 -12.07
N ASP A 658 15.96 32.50 -11.08
CA ASP A 658 16.16 31.07 -10.80
C ASP A 658 15.23 30.18 -11.61
N TYR A 659 15.54 28.88 -11.62
CA TYR A 659 14.77 27.87 -12.34
C TYR A 659 14.00 26.94 -11.38
N PHE A 660 12.77 26.58 -11.70
CA PHE A 660 11.98 25.63 -10.92
C PHE A 660 11.01 24.84 -11.80
N PHE A 661 10.48 23.73 -11.26
CA PHE A 661 9.46 22.95 -11.97
C PHE A 661 8.06 23.56 -11.77
N TYR A 662 7.42 23.91 -12.87
CA TYR A 662 6.04 24.38 -12.91
C TYR A 662 5.23 23.56 -13.92
N LYS A 663 4.17 22.89 -13.47
CA LYS A 663 3.27 22.09 -14.31
C LYS A 663 4.01 21.13 -15.26
N GLY A 664 5.07 20.47 -14.77
CA GLY A 664 5.87 19.50 -15.53
C GLY A 664 7.14 20.06 -16.16
N ASP A 665 7.22 21.37 -16.35
CA ASP A 665 8.28 22.01 -17.13
C ASP A 665 9.26 22.74 -16.22
N LEU A 666 10.54 22.71 -16.58
CA LEU A 666 11.57 23.53 -15.93
C LEU A 666 11.53 24.94 -16.52
N ILE A 667 11.11 25.92 -15.73
CA ILE A 667 10.94 27.31 -16.18
C ILE A 667 11.85 28.25 -15.38
N GLN A 668 12.19 29.40 -15.97
CA GLN A 668 12.94 30.47 -15.31
C GLN A 668 11.99 31.56 -14.81
N VAL A 669 12.20 32.04 -13.60
CA VAL A 669 11.56 33.25 -13.09
C VAL A 669 12.24 34.46 -13.72
N PRO A 670 11.51 35.45 -14.27
CA PRO A 670 12.12 36.66 -14.80
C PRO A 670 12.86 37.46 -13.71
N HIS A 671 14.02 38.03 -14.06
CA HIS A 671 14.88 38.76 -13.11
C HIS A 671 14.25 40.03 -12.49
N ASP A 672 13.16 40.54 -13.07
CA ASP A 672 12.42 41.70 -12.55
C ASP A 672 11.20 41.29 -11.71
N LYS A 673 11.05 40.00 -11.40
CA LYS A 673 9.91 39.46 -10.64
C LYS A 673 10.36 38.85 -9.34
N GLU A 674 9.62 39.18 -8.29
CA GLU A 674 9.70 38.45 -7.03
C GLU A 674 8.87 37.17 -7.14
N TYR A 675 9.45 36.05 -6.72
CA TYR A 675 8.75 34.76 -6.73
C TYR A 675 9.18 33.90 -5.56
N GLY A 676 8.19 33.38 -4.82
CA GLY A 676 8.40 32.48 -3.71
C GLY A 676 7.86 31.09 -4.00
N LEU A 677 8.30 30.11 -3.21
CA LEU A 677 7.82 28.73 -3.28
C LEU A 677 7.06 28.35 -2.01
N LYS A 678 6.01 27.56 -2.22
CA LYS A 678 5.42 26.75 -1.15
C LYS A 678 6.41 25.65 -0.73
N ALA A 679 6.23 25.10 0.48
CA ALA A 679 7.14 24.10 1.02
C ALA A 679 7.22 22.81 0.18
N PHE A 680 8.26 22.02 0.43
CA PHE A 680 8.54 20.70 -0.14
C PHE A 680 8.75 20.71 -1.66
N ARG A 681 9.34 21.79 -2.16
CA ARG A 681 9.69 22.03 -3.57
C ARG A 681 11.17 22.33 -3.73
N CYS A 682 11.70 22.10 -4.92
CA CYS A 682 13.09 22.38 -5.26
C CYS A 682 13.20 23.43 -6.36
N TRP A 683 14.29 24.20 -6.34
CA TRP A 683 14.68 25.13 -7.39
C TRP A 683 16.19 25.01 -7.69
N PHE A 684 16.62 25.73 -8.71
CA PHE A 684 18.00 25.71 -9.20
C PHE A 684 18.50 27.14 -9.39
N GLU A 685 19.61 27.46 -8.73
CA GLU A 685 20.23 28.79 -8.70
C GLU A 685 21.63 28.75 -9.32
N LEU A 686 21.96 29.77 -10.12
CA LEU A 686 23.30 29.94 -10.69
C LEU A 686 24.14 30.90 -9.82
N ASN A 687 25.06 30.36 -9.04
CA ASN A 687 25.94 31.17 -8.19
C ASN A 687 26.90 32.05 -9.01
N GLY A 688 26.90 33.35 -8.76
CA GLY A 688 28.04 34.22 -9.03
C GLY A 688 27.93 35.26 -10.14
N THR A 689 26.75 35.56 -10.69
CA THR A 689 26.52 36.81 -11.46
C THR A 689 25.03 37.01 -11.74
N HIS A 690 24.42 38.06 -11.16
CA HIS A 690 23.20 38.67 -11.71
C HIS A 690 23.46 39.35 -13.08
N ASP A 691 24.72 39.36 -13.55
CA ASP A 691 25.18 39.98 -14.79
C ASP A 691 25.43 38.99 -15.96
N ILE A 692 24.98 37.73 -15.91
CA ILE A 692 25.10 36.83 -17.07
C ILE A 692 24.08 37.24 -18.13
N GLU A 693 24.59 37.61 -19.31
CA GLU A 693 23.83 37.90 -20.52
C GLU A 693 22.68 36.90 -20.77
N GLN A 694 21.55 37.48 -21.16
CA GLN A 694 20.30 36.85 -21.57
C GLN A 694 20.46 35.49 -22.28
N GLY A 695 19.64 34.52 -21.89
CA GLY A 695 19.15 33.50 -22.83
C GLY A 695 19.84 32.15 -22.88
N LYS A 696 20.65 31.74 -21.90
CA LYS A 696 21.08 30.33 -21.84
C LYS A 696 19.93 29.44 -21.37
N LYS A 697 19.30 28.78 -22.34
CA LYS A 697 18.25 27.77 -22.15
C LYS A 697 18.78 26.64 -21.26
N MET A 698 18.09 26.37 -20.15
CA MET A 698 18.38 25.22 -19.30
C MET A 698 17.80 23.96 -19.95
N SER A 699 18.61 22.93 -20.12
CA SER A 699 18.15 21.64 -20.62
C SER A 699 17.92 20.66 -19.46
N PHE A 700 16.74 20.04 -19.44
CA PHE A 700 16.39 18.99 -18.49
C PHE A 700 16.66 17.61 -19.11
N TYR A 701 17.41 16.76 -18.41
CA TYR A 701 17.68 15.38 -18.80
C TYR A 701 17.14 14.41 -17.77
N LEU A 702 16.44 13.37 -18.24
CA LEU A 702 16.01 12.21 -17.45
C LEU A 702 16.61 10.95 -18.06
N ASP A 703 17.37 10.17 -17.29
CA ASP A 703 18.10 8.99 -17.76
C ASP A 703 18.97 9.24 -19.01
N GLY A 704 19.56 10.44 -19.09
CA GLY A 704 20.36 10.87 -20.25
C GLY A 704 19.54 11.24 -21.50
N VAL A 705 18.20 11.27 -21.42
CA VAL A 705 17.31 11.71 -22.49
C VAL A 705 16.85 13.14 -22.21
N SER A 706 17.12 14.05 -23.14
CA SER A 706 16.61 15.42 -23.08
C SER A 706 15.07 15.41 -23.09
N GLN A 707 14.47 16.09 -22.13
CA GLN A 707 13.02 16.24 -21.99
C GLN A 707 12.50 17.54 -22.62
N GLY A 708 13.33 18.21 -23.42
CA GLY A 708 13.10 19.55 -23.91
C GLY A 708 13.98 20.58 -23.20
N ASP A 709 13.81 21.83 -23.60
CA ASP A 709 14.53 22.97 -23.08
C ASP A 709 13.53 23.96 -22.43
N ALA A 710 13.96 24.71 -21.41
CA ALA A 710 13.12 25.73 -20.76
C ALA A 710 12.52 26.73 -21.78
N THR A 711 11.21 26.74 -21.92
CA THR A 711 10.47 27.75 -22.68
C THR A 711 10.15 28.92 -21.74
N GLY A 712 10.55 30.14 -22.12
CA GLY A 712 10.04 31.34 -21.45
C GLY A 712 8.51 31.37 -21.52
N ILE A 713 7.86 32.03 -20.56
CA ILE A 713 6.40 32.05 -20.44
C ILE A 713 5.76 32.60 -21.72
N GLU A 714 5.25 31.70 -22.55
CA GLU A 714 4.18 31.91 -23.52
C GLU A 714 3.15 30.78 -23.38
N THR A 715 1.91 31.07 -23.74
CA THR A 715 0.67 30.35 -23.42
C THR A 715 0.69 28.85 -23.79
N PRO A 716 -0.02 27.95 -23.06
CA PRO A 716 0.17 26.52 -23.18
C PRO A 716 -0.64 25.88 -24.32
N GLN A 717 0.04 25.09 -25.17
CA GLN A 717 -0.55 23.99 -25.94
C GLN A 717 0.29 22.73 -25.68
N GLY A 718 -0.39 21.67 -25.26
CA GLY A 718 0.23 20.40 -24.89
C GLY A 718 0.52 19.50 -26.10
N ASP A 719 1.29 18.44 -25.87
CA ASP A 719 0.99 17.12 -26.41
C ASP A 719 1.79 15.99 -25.73
N GLN A 720 1.13 14.83 -25.66
CA GLN A 720 1.52 13.57 -25.04
C GLN A 720 2.49 12.76 -25.93
N VAL A 721 3.48 12.07 -25.35
CA VAL A 721 3.90 10.71 -25.80
C VAL A 721 4.69 9.99 -24.70
N PHE A 722 4.15 8.93 -24.07
CA PHE A 722 4.97 7.83 -23.53
C PHE A 722 4.19 6.51 -23.46
N SER A 723 4.62 5.51 -24.24
CA SER A 723 4.26 4.10 -24.03
C SER A 723 5.44 3.16 -24.31
N ALA A 724 5.39 1.99 -23.63
CA ALA A 724 6.16 0.75 -23.79
C ALA A 724 7.42 0.51 -22.92
N ARG A 725 7.21 -0.27 -21.83
CA ARG A 725 8.21 -1.10 -21.12
C ARG A 725 8.49 -2.38 -21.95
N ARG A 726 9.75 -2.65 -22.34
CA ARG A 726 10.23 -3.99 -22.73
C ARG A 726 11.64 -4.23 -22.18
N HIS A 727 11.87 -5.42 -21.63
CA HIS A 727 13.13 -5.90 -21.07
C HIS A 727 14.33 -5.59 -21.97
N ARG A 728 15.29 -4.81 -21.45
CA ARG A 728 16.50 -4.40 -22.17
C ARG A 728 17.72 -5.14 -21.61
N ARG A 729 18.53 -5.73 -22.51
CA ARG A 729 19.81 -6.37 -22.16
C ARG A 729 20.80 -5.30 -21.70
N SER A 730 21.49 -5.53 -20.58
CA SER A 730 22.50 -4.62 -20.02
C SER A 730 23.70 -4.46 -20.98
N GLY A 731 24.18 -3.22 -21.13
CA GLY A 731 25.36 -2.86 -21.92
C GLY A 731 25.21 -1.54 -22.69
N VAL A 732 26.35 -0.96 -23.08
CA VAL A 732 26.43 0.17 -24.01
C VAL A 732 26.77 -0.37 -25.39
N TYR A 733 26.08 0.07 -26.44
CA TYR A 733 26.31 -0.31 -27.82
C TYR A 733 26.61 0.94 -28.67
N ASN A 734 27.39 0.83 -29.74
CA ASN A 734 27.49 1.90 -30.73
C ASN A 734 26.33 1.82 -31.75
N LEU A 735 26.25 2.79 -32.67
CA LEU A 735 25.24 2.81 -33.74
C LEU A 735 25.34 1.63 -34.72
N GLN A 736 26.47 0.92 -34.73
CA GLN A 736 26.71 -0.28 -35.52
C GLN A 736 26.27 -1.57 -34.77
N GLY A 737 25.65 -1.44 -33.59
CA GLY A 737 25.17 -2.55 -32.79
C GLY A 737 26.28 -3.34 -32.07
N GLN A 738 27.51 -2.83 -32.04
CA GLN A 738 28.62 -3.45 -31.33
C GLN A 738 28.57 -3.03 -29.85
N ARG A 739 28.66 -4.01 -28.95
CA ARG A 739 28.70 -3.76 -27.51
C ARG A 739 30.07 -3.20 -27.12
N VAL A 740 30.09 -1.97 -26.63
CA VAL A 740 31.30 -1.23 -26.21
C VAL A 740 31.50 -1.19 -24.70
N SER A 741 30.47 -1.56 -23.91
CA SER A 741 30.61 -1.79 -22.47
C SER A 741 29.70 -2.92 -22.00
N ALA A 742 30.18 -3.70 -21.03
CA ALA A 742 29.41 -4.77 -20.38
C ALA A 742 28.42 -4.25 -19.33
N THR A 743 28.63 -3.03 -18.84
CA THR A 743 27.76 -2.35 -17.89
C THR A 743 27.02 -1.21 -18.59
N ALA A 744 26.09 -0.54 -17.91
CA ALA A 744 25.46 0.69 -18.41
C ALA A 744 26.37 1.93 -18.27
N SER A 745 27.64 1.75 -17.85
CA SER A 745 28.57 2.86 -17.65
C SER A 745 29.07 3.41 -18.98
N LEU A 746 28.98 4.74 -19.12
CA LEU A 746 29.50 5.53 -20.24
C LEU A 746 30.91 6.08 -19.95
N GLN A 747 31.45 5.77 -18.77
CA GLN A 747 32.70 6.33 -18.28
C GLN A 747 33.88 5.82 -19.13
N GLY A 748 34.64 6.75 -19.71
CA GLY A 748 35.80 6.45 -20.57
C GLY A 748 35.49 6.22 -22.05
N LEU A 749 34.22 6.32 -22.47
CA LEU A 749 33.88 6.27 -23.90
C LEU A 749 34.10 7.64 -24.58
N PRO A 750 34.60 7.67 -25.83
CA PRO A 750 34.79 8.91 -26.57
C PRO A 750 33.45 9.59 -26.92
N GLY A 751 33.52 10.87 -27.27
CA GLY A 751 32.35 11.62 -27.77
C GLY A 751 31.71 10.92 -28.97
N GLY A 752 30.40 10.67 -28.91
CA GLY A 752 29.70 9.85 -29.89
C GLY A 752 28.28 9.48 -29.47
N ILE A 753 27.59 8.77 -30.37
CA ILE A 753 26.23 8.28 -30.16
C ILE A 753 26.27 6.80 -29.80
N TYR A 754 25.67 6.47 -28.66
CA TYR A 754 25.59 5.12 -28.12
C TYR A 754 24.13 4.71 -27.88
N ILE A 755 23.88 3.41 -27.79
CA ILE A 755 22.62 2.83 -27.35
C ILE A 755 22.87 2.18 -25.98
N VAL A 756 22.33 2.74 -24.91
CA VAL A 756 22.40 2.15 -23.56
C VAL A 756 21.04 1.67 -23.16
N ASN A 757 20.93 0.39 -22.81
CA ASN A 757 19.64 -0.23 -22.49
C ASN A 757 18.59 0.09 -23.57
N GLY A 758 18.92 0.09 -24.86
CA GLY A 758 17.97 0.43 -25.94
C GLY A 758 17.57 1.91 -26.08
N LYS A 759 18.24 2.85 -25.39
CA LYS A 759 18.07 4.31 -25.52
C LYS A 759 19.29 4.92 -26.20
N LYS A 760 19.07 5.82 -27.17
CA LYS A 760 20.14 6.58 -27.82
C LYS A 760 20.68 7.64 -26.83
N ILE A 761 21.95 7.58 -26.50
CA ILE A 761 22.67 8.50 -25.61
C ILE A 761 23.80 9.17 -26.39
N VAL A 762 23.94 10.48 -26.25
CA VAL A 762 25.03 11.25 -26.86
C VAL A 762 26.03 11.58 -25.76
N ILE A 763 27.25 11.07 -25.88
CA ILE A 763 28.40 11.54 -25.10
C ILE A 763 29.01 12.69 -25.91
N ARG A 764 29.15 13.87 -25.31
CA ARG A 764 29.80 15.02 -25.95
C ARG A 764 31.29 15.05 -25.62
#